data_AF-A0A542E1A3-F1
#
_entry.id   AF-A0A542E1A3-F1
#
_cell.length_a   1.000
_cell.length_b   1.000
_cell.length_c   1.000
_cell.angle_alpha   90.00
_cell.angle_beta   90.00
_cell.angle_gamma   90.00
#
_symmetry.space_group_name_H-M   'P 1'
#
loop_
_entity.id
_entity.type
_entity.pdbx_description
1 polymer ?
#
loop_
_entity_poly.entity_id
_entity_poly.type
_entity_poly.pdbx_seq_one_letter_code
_entity_poly.pdbx_strand_id
1 'polypeptide(L)'
;MAPRSGSSTDTVPTAAWRAYAAVGTALVGTYALLPLGLVRDVLYLVLGLGCVTGIVVGVLRHRPQGRSPWWWFAAGQLVWTAGDSTFNWLNDVLGVSPYPSVADAFYLAAYPLLAVGVVRLVRVRRPRAALESALDAAVVTVALGLLAWVLLAAPTAGSDAPLFEQAVGVAYPAGDILVLAGIAWLVTSMPRPLPSYRLLVAAVLVLVVGDVAFTLGSYGLFDDPRRLLDLTWLSSYVLWGTATLHPSMARLSSRSDAPAPSMSARRIVVLGASVLVPPALLAFEAVRDGDFDIWAFVASSTAMFVLVVLRLTLAIRAASRAIRVGEDLSDHLAHQAAHDSLTRLTSRARALELLDTALQRSAGQGTGVAVLFVDLDHFKRVNDLHGHAVGDHVLQVVAERMRAAVRPHDVVGRLGGDEFIVVVETVAGPDLGLSTAAHLLAAIGEDVVLPGSGQVLSVGASVGLALSRAGDGEPSGAGVVGAARLLHEADTAAYRAKAAGRGTVEVFDEVLRRHLAERQELEAALDHALAAGELVLHYQPVLAAVSGSLSGYEALVRWQRPGHGLVGPDAFVPFAEQSGAITRIGAWVLREACHQLVEWTRAQPTTYGALRVAVNVSGRHLQDAVLLDDVRTALESSGLEPDRLVVEVTETVLVDVHEVGERLAAVRALGVRLSIDDFGTGYTSFGQLATLPADELKIDRSLVTAATPGRTDLLRLMVHAAHAFGLVVVAEGIEDADQLDLVRGVGCDLVQGYLLGRPAPADPLPWAPPRVVAGLGVEEVEKERGDVVLRVGSLP
;
A
#
# COMPACT_ATOMS: atom_id res chain seq x y z
N MET A 1 -1.14 -1.01 17.15
CA MET A 1 -1.84 -0.87 18.45
C MET A 1 -1.90 0.62 18.78
N ALA A 2 -2.99 1.29 18.39
CA ALA A 2 -3.17 2.74 18.54
C ALA A 2 -4.14 3.01 19.72
N PRO A 3 -3.89 4.01 20.59
CA PRO A 3 -4.82 4.31 21.66
C PRO A 3 -6.01 5.11 21.11
N ARG A 4 -7.20 4.52 21.24
CA ARG A 4 -8.48 5.21 21.08
C ARG A 4 -8.55 6.37 22.07
N SER A 5 -8.74 7.58 21.57
CA SER A 5 -9.02 8.77 22.37
C SER A 5 -10.35 8.61 23.09
N GLY A 6 -10.29 8.51 24.42
CA GLY A 6 -11.44 8.44 25.30
C GLY A 6 -12.29 9.70 25.23
N SER A 7 -13.51 9.56 24.74
CA SER A 7 -14.61 10.50 24.96
C SER A 7 -15.43 10.02 26.16
N SER A 8 -15.02 10.37 27.38
CA SER A 8 -15.87 10.23 28.55
C SER A 8 -15.42 11.18 29.66
N THR A 9 -16.20 12.24 29.87
CA THR A 9 -16.66 12.81 31.17
C THR A 9 -16.97 14.29 30.97
N ASP A 10 -18.27 14.65 30.97
CA ASP A 10 -18.82 15.80 31.72
C ASP A 10 -20.27 16.09 31.26
N THR A 11 -21.20 15.35 31.84
CA THR A 11 -22.64 15.58 31.70
C THR A 11 -23.25 16.00 33.03
N VAL A 12 -23.02 17.25 33.50
CA VAL A 12 -23.92 18.01 34.41
C VAL A 12 -23.64 19.55 34.32
N PRO A 13 -24.64 20.43 34.49
CA PRO A 13 -25.52 20.99 33.46
C PRO A 13 -24.97 22.29 32.82
N THR A 14 -25.10 22.39 31.51
CA THR A 14 -24.85 23.57 30.65
C THR A 14 -25.78 24.78 30.92
N ALA A 15 -26.61 24.73 31.97
CA ALA A 15 -27.66 25.71 32.25
C ALA A 15 -27.21 26.94 33.05
N ALA A 16 -26.15 26.85 33.87
CA ALA A 16 -25.84 27.92 34.85
C ALA A 16 -25.40 29.25 34.23
N TRP A 17 -24.56 29.21 33.18
CA TRP A 17 -24.16 30.43 32.46
C TRP A 17 -25.32 31.03 31.66
N ARG A 18 -26.22 30.18 31.13
CA ARG A 18 -27.43 30.62 30.42
C ARG A 18 -28.42 31.27 31.37
N ALA A 19 -28.60 30.68 32.56
CA ALA A 19 -29.44 31.24 33.62
C ALA A 19 -28.88 32.58 34.10
N TYR A 20 -27.57 32.66 34.36
CA TYR A 20 -26.92 33.93 34.71
C TYR A 20 -27.10 35.00 33.63
N ALA A 21 -26.87 34.65 32.35
CA ALA A 21 -27.08 35.57 31.24
C ALA A 21 -28.54 36.03 31.14
N ALA A 22 -29.51 35.11 31.19
CA ALA A 22 -30.94 35.44 31.10
C ALA A 22 -31.42 36.31 32.27
N VAL A 23 -31.04 35.96 33.50
CA VAL A 23 -31.36 36.75 34.70
C VAL A 23 -30.68 38.11 34.63
N GLY A 24 -29.39 38.16 34.29
CA GLY A 24 -28.64 39.41 34.14
C GLY A 24 -29.27 40.34 33.11
N THR A 25 -29.60 39.84 31.91
CA THR A 25 -30.27 40.64 30.88
C THR A 25 -31.66 41.10 31.32
N ALA A 26 -32.43 40.27 32.03
CA ALA A 26 -33.73 40.67 32.57
C ALA A 26 -33.59 41.76 33.64
N LEU A 27 -32.57 41.68 34.49
CA LEU A 27 -32.26 42.70 35.50
C LEU A 27 -31.80 44.02 34.86
N VAL A 28 -30.99 43.97 33.78
CA VAL A 28 -30.65 45.16 32.98
C VAL A 28 -31.90 45.78 32.34
N GLY A 29 -32.82 44.97 31.82
CA GLY A 29 -34.12 45.44 31.32
C GLY A 29 -34.98 46.06 32.41
N THR A 30 -34.97 45.49 33.60
CA THR A 30 -35.69 46.02 34.78
C THR A 30 -35.11 47.35 35.22
N TYR A 31 -33.78 47.47 35.23
CA TYR A 31 -33.07 48.71 35.51
C TYR A 31 -33.50 49.85 34.60
N ALA A 32 -33.67 49.58 33.30
CA ALA A 32 -34.13 50.59 32.32
C ALA A 32 -35.53 51.15 32.62
N LEU A 33 -36.38 50.37 33.31
CA LEU A 33 -37.76 50.71 33.64
C LEU A 33 -37.92 51.38 35.01
N LEU A 34 -36.91 51.31 35.89
CA LEU A 34 -36.97 51.89 37.22
C LEU A 34 -36.74 53.42 37.21
N PRO A 35 -37.44 54.17 38.08
CA PRO A 35 -37.16 55.60 38.26
C PRO A 35 -35.76 55.80 38.88
N LEU A 36 -35.21 57.01 38.70
CA LEU A 36 -33.95 57.41 39.36
C LEU A 36 -34.10 57.36 40.89
N GLY A 37 -33.06 56.90 41.58
CA GLY A 37 -32.98 56.84 43.05
C GLY A 37 -32.49 55.50 43.59
N LEU A 38 -32.44 55.40 44.93
CA LEU A 38 -31.75 54.33 45.66
C LEU A 38 -32.05 52.89 45.22
N VAL A 39 -33.29 52.58 44.83
CA VAL A 39 -33.66 51.21 44.39
C VAL A 39 -32.93 50.82 43.10
N ARG A 40 -32.76 51.80 42.20
CA ARG A 40 -32.02 51.63 40.94
C ARG A 40 -30.52 51.43 41.23
N ASP A 41 -29.97 52.15 42.19
CA ASP A 41 -28.55 52.05 42.57
C ASP A 41 -28.23 50.72 43.25
N VAL A 42 -29.14 50.21 44.08
CA VAL A 42 -29.04 48.86 44.67
C VAL A 42 -29.03 47.81 43.56
N LEU A 43 -29.88 47.94 42.54
CA LEU A 43 -29.89 47.01 41.41
C LEU A 43 -28.58 47.08 40.60
N TYR A 44 -28.02 48.27 40.43
CA TYR A 44 -26.71 48.48 39.80
C TYR A 44 -25.62 47.72 40.57
N LEU A 45 -25.58 47.90 41.89
CA LEU A 45 -24.63 47.22 42.77
C LEU A 45 -24.78 45.69 42.74
N VAL A 46 -26.02 45.19 42.71
CA VAL A 46 -26.31 43.75 42.58
C VAL A 46 -25.74 43.19 41.29
N LEU A 47 -25.84 43.91 40.17
CA LEU A 47 -25.27 43.48 38.89
C LEU A 47 -23.73 43.50 38.91
N GLY A 48 -23.12 44.53 39.49
CA GLY A 48 -21.65 44.62 39.66
C GLY A 48 -21.09 43.50 40.55
N LEU A 49 -21.66 43.30 41.75
CA LEU A 49 -21.28 42.19 42.65
C LEU A 49 -21.63 40.82 42.08
N GLY A 50 -22.71 40.74 41.28
CA GLY A 50 -23.09 39.56 40.52
C GLY A 50 -22.00 39.13 39.55
N CYS A 51 -21.37 40.08 38.85
CA CYS A 51 -20.23 39.82 37.98
C CYS A 51 -19.05 39.22 38.77
N VAL A 52 -18.64 39.86 39.87
CA VAL A 52 -17.54 39.36 40.73
C VAL A 52 -17.85 37.96 41.22
N THR A 53 -19.06 37.73 41.72
CA THR A 53 -19.52 36.41 42.18
C THR A 53 -19.49 35.39 41.05
N GLY A 54 -19.93 35.76 39.84
CA GLY A 54 -19.86 34.92 38.65
C GLY A 54 -18.42 34.52 38.27
N ILE A 55 -17.45 35.43 38.45
CA ILE A 55 -16.02 35.12 38.24
C ILE A 55 -15.53 34.12 39.29
N VAL A 56 -15.81 34.37 40.57
CA VAL A 56 -15.40 33.48 41.68
C VAL A 56 -16.01 32.09 41.52
N VAL A 57 -17.33 32.01 41.32
CA VAL A 57 -18.04 30.74 41.10
C VAL A 57 -17.53 30.03 39.85
N GLY A 58 -17.25 30.76 38.77
CA GLY A 58 -16.63 30.19 37.56
C GLY A 58 -15.29 29.51 37.85
N VAL A 59 -14.39 30.17 38.58
CA VAL A 59 -13.08 29.62 38.98
C VAL A 59 -13.23 28.39 39.89
N LEU A 60 -14.12 28.46 40.88
CA LEU A 60 -14.35 27.36 41.82
C LEU A 60 -14.96 26.13 41.13
N ARG A 61 -15.89 26.36 40.18
CA ARG A 61 -16.62 25.32 39.46
C ARG A 61 -15.81 24.66 38.36
N HIS A 62 -15.19 25.45 37.50
CA HIS A 62 -14.48 24.95 36.31
C HIS A 62 -13.00 24.66 36.55
N ARG A 63 -12.48 25.02 37.74
CA ARG A 63 -11.12 24.73 38.23
C ARG A 63 -10.03 24.89 37.14
N PRO A 64 -9.89 26.07 36.52
CA PRO A 64 -8.91 26.30 35.47
C PRO A 64 -7.47 26.03 35.94
N GLN A 65 -6.62 25.54 35.03
CA GLN A 65 -5.19 25.35 35.30
C GLN A 65 -4.49 26.68 35.64
N GLY A 66 -4.78 27.75 34.88
CA GLY A 66 -4.37 29.10 35.19
C GLY A 66 -5.43 29.87 35.97
N ARG A 67 -5.37 29.87 37.31
CA ARG A 67 -6.34 30.60 38.15
C ARG A 67 -6.05 32.09 38.30
N SER A 68 -4.78 32.49 38.22
CA SER A 68 -4.36 33.87 38.48
C SER A 68 -5.02 34.95 37.60
N PRO A 69 -5.25 34.76 36.28
CA PRO A 69 -5.88 35.79 35.46
C PRO A 69 -7.28 36.16 35.94
N TRP A 70 -8.04 35.15 36.37
CA TRP A 70 -9.42 35.31 36.80
C TRP A 70 -9.54 36.06 38.13
N TRP A 71 -8.57 35.89 39.03
CA TRP A 71 -8.53 36.67 40.27
C TRP A 71 -8.21 38.15 40.03
N TRP A 72 -7.36 38.46 39.06
CA TRP A 72 -7.12 39.86 38.65
C TRP A 72 -8.35 40.49 38.01
N PHE A 73 -9.09 39.73 37.18
CA PHE A 73 -10.38 40.21 36.67
C PHE A 73 -11.40 40.42 37.78
N ALA A 74 -11.52 39.50 38.74
CA ALA A 74 -12.41 39.67 39.89
C ALA A 74 -12.04 40.91 40.72
N ALA A 75 -10.75 41.13 40.98
CA ALA A 75 -10.27 42.31 41.70
C ALA A 75 -10.57 43.61 40.94
N GLY A 76 -10.29 43.65 39.63
CA GLY A 76 -10.60 44.81 38.80
C GLY A 76 -12.10 45.14 38.79
N GLN A 77 -12.96 44.12 38.63
CA GLN A 77 -14.41 44.31 38.63
C GLN A 77 -14.96 44.71 40.01
N LEU A 78 -14.37 44.21 41.10
CA LEU A 78 -14.75 44.62 42.45
C LEU A 78 -14.39 46.08 42.72
N VAL A 79 -13.20 46.50 42.30
CA VAL A 79 -12.75 47.90 42.40
C VAL A 79 -13.64 48.80 41.55
N TRP A 80 -13.99 48.39 40.33
CA TRP A 80 -14.93 49.14 39.48
C TRP A 80 -16.30 49.29 40.15
N THR A 81 -16.85 48.19 40.68
CA THR A 81 -18.15 48.20 41.38
C THR A 81 -18.13 49.09 42.63
N ALA A 82 -16.99 49.17 43.33
CA ALA A 82 -16.81 50.10 44.45
C ALA A 82 -16.80 51.57 43.98
N GLY A 83 -16.24 51.83 42.79
CA GLY A 83 -16.36 53.10 42.07
C GLY A 83 -17.82 53.47 41.81
N ASP A 84 -18.60 52.56 41.21
CA ASP A 84 -20.03 52.79 40.93
C ASP A 84 -20.83 53.06 42.21
N SER A 85 -20.54 52.30 43.27
CA SER A 85 -21.17 52.49 44.58
C SER A 85 -20.89 53.87 45.15
N THR A 86 -19.64 54.33 45.03
CA THR A 86 -19.20 55.65 45.50
C THR A 86 -19.81 56.76 44.66
N PHE A 87 -19.86 56.57 43.33
CA PHE A 87 -20.45 57.50 42.38
C PHE A 87 -21.94 57.72 42.66
N ASN A 88 -22.71 56.63 42.79
CA ASN A 88 -24.15 56.69 43.09
C ASN A 88 -24.41 57.29 44.47
N TRP A 89 -23.59 56.95 45.48
CA TRP A 89 -23.70 57.54 46.81
C TRP A 89 -23.47 59.06 46.80
N LEU A 90 -22.44 59.54 46.10
CA LEU A 90 -22.16 60.97 45.97
C LEU A 90 -23.31 61.70 45.28
N ASN A 91 -23.83 61.12 44.20
CA ASN A 91 -24.87 61.73 43.38
C ASN A 91 -26.25 61.72 44.05
N ASP A 92 -26.73 60.56 44.47
CA ASP A 92 -28.13 60.35 44.85
C ASP A 92 -28.38 60.48 46.35
N VAL A 93 -27.35 60.37 47.19
CA VAL A 93 -27.44 60.53 48.65
C VAL A 93 -26.89 61.87 49.12
N LEU A 94 -25.67 62.20 48.69
CA LEU A 94 -25.00 63.44 49.12
C LEU A 94 -25.33 64.65 48.23
N GLY A 95 -25.86 64.43 47.03
CA GLY A 95 -26.21 65.51 46.09
C GLY A 95 -25.00 66.30 45.57
N VAL A 96 -23.80 65.70 45.61
CA VAL A 96 -22.54 66.32 45.16
C VAL A 96 -22.23 65.83 43.75
N SER A 97 -21.62 66.69 42.91
CA SER A 97 -21.17 66.28 41.58
C SER A 97 -20.25 65.06 41.70
N PRO A 98 -20.60 63.93 41.06
CA PRO A 98 -19.83 62.71 41.20
C PRO A 98 -18.60 62.66 40.27
N TYR A 99 -18.41 63.68 39.42
CA TYR A 99 -17.27 63.81 38.51
C TYR A 99 -16.70 65.25 38.55
N PRO A 100 -15.36 65.41 38.64
CA PRO A 100 -14.39 64.42 39.12
C PRO A 100 -14.45 64.25 40.65
N SER A 101 -14.31 63.02 41.16
CA SER A 101 -14.43 62.67 42.58
C SER A 101 -13.55 61.48 43.00
N VAL A 102 -13.72 61.00 44.25
CA VAL A 102 -13.04 59.80 44.76
C VAL A 102 -13.48 58.53 44.00
N ALA A 103 -14.65 58.53 43.35
CA ALA A 103 -15.09 57.42 42.50
C ALA A 103 -14.13 57.18 41.34
N ASP A 104 -13.58 58.25 40.72
CA ASP A 104 -12.62 58.16 39.62
C ASP A 104 -11.32 57.46 40.02
N ALA A 105 -10.88 57.60 41.28
CA ALA A 105 -9.71 56.89 41.77
C ALA A 105 -9.91 55.36 41.75
N PHE A 106 -11.14 54.88 41.99
CA PHE A 106 -11.47 53.46 41.86
C PHE A 106 -11.48 53.02 40.40
N TYR A 107 -12.14 53.76 39.51
CA TYR A 107 -12.18 53.40 38.08
C TYR A 107 -10.77 53.37 37.45
N LEU A 108 -9.95 54.39 37.72
CA LEU A 108 -8.56 54.45 37.26
C LEU A 108 -7.69 53.32 37.83
N ALA A 109 -7.96 52.87 39.06
CA ALA A 109 -7.28 51.72 39.66
C ALA A 109 -7.75 50.38 39.06
N ALA A 110 -8.96 50.30 38.50
CA ALA A 110 -9.51 49.07 37.93
C ALA A 110 -8.87 48.69 36.58
N TYR A 111 -8.62 49.67 35.70
CA TYR A 111 -7.97 49.46 34.39
C TYR A 111 -6.66 48.64 34.44
N PRO A 112 -5.65 48.98 35.26
CA PRO A 112 -4.41 48.20 35.33
C PRO A 112 -4.63 46.78 35.89
N LEU A 113 -5.59 46.58 36.80
CA LEU A 113 -5.93 45.24 37.31
C LEU A 113 -6.50 44.35 36.20
N LEU A 114 -7.41 44.89 35.39
CA LEU A 114 -7.96 44.18 34.23
C LEU A 114 -6.87 43.87 33.20
N ALA A 115 -5.99 44.83 32.91
CA ALA A 115 -4.88 44.65 31.99
C ALA A 115 -3.92 43.53 32.46
N VAL A 116 -3.53 43.52 33.74
CA VAL A 116 -2.71 42.45 34.34
C VAL A 116 -3.39 41.08 34.19
N GLY A 117 -4.71 41.02 34.37
CA GLY A 117 -5.50 39.81 34.11
C GLY A 117 -5.31 39.29 32.69
N VAL A 118 -5.42 40.15 31.67
CA VAL A 118 -5.25 39.75 30.26
C VAL A 118 -3.81 39.32 29.97
N VAL A 119 -2.81 40.07 30.45
CA VAL A 119 -1.39 39.73 30.27
C VAL A 119 -1.08 38.34 30.86
N ARG A 120 -1.57 38.07 32.08
CA ARG A 120 -1.39 36.77 32.74
C ARG A 120 -2.08 35.66 31.96
N LEU A 121 -3.27 35.90 31.42
CA LEU A 121 -4.01 34.92 30.63
C LEU A 121 -3.23 34.48 29.38
N VAL A 122 -2.68 35.44 28.62
CA VAL A 122 -1.90 35.15 27.42
C VAL A 122 -0.59 34.42 27.77
N ARG A 123 0.14 34.89 28.78
CA ARG A 123 1.43 34.29 29.19
C ARG A 123 1.28 32.86 29.72
N VAL A 124 0.24 32.58 30.50
CA VAL A 124 -0.03 31.22 31.01
C VAL A 124 -0.33 30.26 29.87
N ARG A 125 -1.05 30.72 28.84
CA ARG A 125 -1.45 29.89 27.71
C ARG A 125 -0.28 29.60 26.75
N ARG A 126 0.52 30.61 26.40
CA ARG A 126 1.58 30.51 25.37
C ARG A 126 2.85 31.30 25.74
N PRO A 127 3.74 30.76 26.58
CA PRO A 127 4.96 31.46 26.98
C PRO A 127 5.94 31.70 25.82
N ARG A 128 6.00 30.80 24.82
CA ARG A 128 6.96 30.86 23.70
C ARG A 128 6.54 31.73 22.50
N ALA A 129 5.24 32.00 22.34
CA ALA A 129 4.69 32.81 21.23
C ALA A 129 4.14 34.19 21.70
N ALA A 130 4.44 34.56 22.95
CA ALA A 130 3.95 35.79 23.57
C ALA A 130 4.54 37.06 22.94
N LEU A 131 5.81 37.03 22.49
CA LEU A 131 6.47 38.21 21.94
C LEU A 131 5.88 38.63 20.59
N GLU A 132 5.67 37.69 19.67
CA GLU A 132 5.13 37.99 18.34
C GLU A 132 3.70 38.55 18.42
N SER A 133 2.86 37.92 19.25
CA SER A 133 1.49 38.39 19.49
C SER A 133 1.43 39.71 20.25
N ALA A 134 2.40 39.97 21.14
CA ALA A 134 2.52 41.24 21.84
C ALA A 134 2.89 42.38 20.90
N LEU A 135 3.78 42.14 19.94
CA LEU A 135 4.12 43.13 18.92
C LEU A 135 2.93 43.45 18.02
N ASP A 136 2.19 42.42 17.58
CA ASP A 136 0.96 42.63 16.79
C ASP A 136 -0.06 43.49 17.56
N ALA A 137 -0.19 43.26 18.86
CA ALA A 137 -1.07 44.05 19.73
C ALA A 137 -0.56 45.48 19.95
N ALA A 138 0.75 45.66 20.12
CA ALA A 138 1.35 46.96 20.32
C ALA A 138 1.14 47.87 19.08
N VAL A 139 1.22 47.33 17.87
CA VAL A 139 0.93 48.09 16.63
C VAL A 139 -0.50 48.61 16.64
N VAL A 140 -1.47 47.75 16.96
CA VAL A 140 -2.89 48.13 17.06
C VAL A 140 -3.11 49.15 18.19
N THR A 141 -2.42 48.97 19.32
CA THR A 141 -2.54 49.85 20.50
C THR A 141 -2.03 51.24 20.21
N VAL A 142 -0.89 51.40 19.55
CA VAL A 142 -0.35 52.72 19.18
C VAL A 142 -1.29 53.42 18.19
N ALA A 143 -1.85 52.69 17.22
CA ALA A 143 -2.80 53.23 16.27
C ALA A 143 -4.10 53.73 16.95
N LEU A 144 -4.69 52.93 17.83
CA LEU A 144 -5.87 53.33 18.61
C LEU A 144 -5.55 54.42 19.63
N GLY A 145 -4.33 54.41 20.18
CA GLY A 145 -3.87 55.43 21.11
C GLY A 145 -3.75 56.80 20.47
N LEU A 146 -3.22 56.87 19.25
CA LEU A 146 -3.21 58.11 18.47
C LEU A 146 -4.64 58.58 18.16
N LEU A 147 -5.52 57.67 17.76
CA LEU A 147 -6.92 57.97 17.48
C LEU A 147 -7.63 58.55 18.72
N ALA A 148 -7.47 57.93 19.88
CA ALA A 148 -8.04 58.39 21.13
C ALA A 148 -7.38 59.70 21.63
N TRP A 149 -6.08 59.90 21.37
CA TRP A 149 -5.42 61.18 21.66
C TRP A 149 -6.05 62.32 20.86
N VAL A 150 -6.13 62.15 19.54
CA VAL A 150 -6.67 63.16 18.61
C VAL A 150 -8.14 63.46 18.89
N LEU A 151 -8.97 62.43 19.11
CA LEU A 151 -10.41 62.60 19.22
C LEU A 151 -10.90 62.95 20.64
N LEU A 152 -10.16 62.58 21.69
CA LEU A 152 -10.63 62.67 23.08
C LEU A 152 -9.64 63.39 23.99
N ALA A 153 -8.37 62.97 24.02
CA ALA A 153 -7.43 63.49 25.02
C ALA A 153 -6.94 64.91 24.71
N ALA A 154 -6.56 65.21 23.46
CA ALA A 154 -6.07 66.52 23.06
C ALA A 154 -7.13 67.63 23.21
N PRO A 155 -8.41 67.43 22.81
CA PRO A 155 -9.48 68.38 23.12
C PRO A 155 -9.70 68.59 24.61
N THR A 156 -9.60 67.53 25.43
CA THR A 156 -9.76 67.62 26.89
C THR A 156 -8.61 68.39 27.54
N ALA A 157 -7.37 68.12 27.15
CA ALA A 157 -6.18 68.76 27.69
C ALA A 157 -6.09 70.25 27.29
N GLY A 158 -6.69 70.64 26.17
CA GLY A 158 -6.78 72.03 25.71
C GLY A 158 -7.99 72.81 26.25
N SER A 159 -8.82 72.21 27.11
CA SER A 159 -10.02 72.86 27.65
C SER A 159 -9.71 73.84 28.79
N ASP A 160 -10.61 74.78 29.05
CA ASP A 160 -10.50 75.74 30.18
C ASP A 160 -10.83 75.12 31.56
N ALA A 161 -11.00 73.79 31.65
CA ALA A 161 -11.35 73.09 32.88
C ALA A 161 -10.19 73.09 33.90
N PRO A 162 -10.45 72.90 35.21
CA PRO A 162 -9.39 72.75 36.22
C PRO A 162 -8.42 71.60 35.90
N LEU A 163 -7.13 71.76 36.24
CA LEU A 163 -6.09 70.76 35.96
C LEU A 163 -6.43 69.34 36.44
N PHE A 164 -7.14 69.21 37.57
CA PHE A 164 -7.56 67.91 38.07
C PHE A 164 -8.63 67.25 37.18
N GLU A 165 -9.58 68.03 36.67
CA GLU A 165 -10.62 67.55 35.75
C GLU A 165 -10.01 67.16 34.39
N GLN A 166 -9.07 67.96 33.88
CA GLN A 166 -8.32 67.61 32.68
C GLN A 166 -7.52 66.31 32.86
N ALA A 167 -6.83 66.16 34.00
CA ALA A 167 -6.03 64.97 34.29
C ALA A 167 -6.90 63.71 34.37
N VAL A 168 -8.06 63.79 35.02
CA VAL A 168 -9.02 62.68 35.09
C VAL A 168 -9.62 62.39 33.71
N GLY A 169 -10.03 63.42 32.96
CA GLY A 169 -10.61 63.27 31.62
C GLY A 169 -9.65 62.66 30.59
N VAL A 170 -8.34 62.94 30.68
CA VAL A 170 -7.31 62.30 29.84
C VAL A 170 -7.01 60.86 30.31
N ALA A 171 -7.15 60.57 31.60
CA ALA A 171 -6.83 59.26 32.17
C ALA A 171 -7.81 58.16 31.73
N TYR A 172 -9.07 58.48 31.45
CA TYR A 172 -10.07 57.52 30.95
C TYR A 172 -9.73 56.95 29.55
N PRO A 173 -9.53 57.77 28.51
CA PRO A 173 -9.06 57.27 27.21
C PRO A 173 -7.74 56.49 27.32
N ALA A 174 -6.83 56.89 28.20
CA ALA A 174 -5.59 56.14 28.46
C ALA A 174 -5.86 54.75 29.07
N GLY A 175 -6.81 54.64 29.99
CA GLY A 175 -7.29 53.39 30.56
C GLY A 175 -7.94 52.47 29.51
N ASP A 176 -8.77 53.04 28.63
CA ASP A 176 -9.42 52.30 27.54
C ASP A 176 -8.40 51.72 26.57
N ILE A 177 -7.40 52.51 26.17
CA ILE A 177 -6.29 52.04 25.33
C ILE A 177 -5.58 50.86 26.01
N LEU A 178 -5.35 50.92 27.33
CA LEU A 178 -4.68 49.85 28.07
C LEU A 178 -5.48 48.53 28.05
N VAL A 179 -6.80 48.60 28.20
CA VAL A 179 -7.66 47.40 28.16
C VAL A 179 -7.86 46.90 26.73
N LEU A 180 -8.01 47.79 25.75
CA LEU A 180 -8.02 47.46 24.32
C LEU A 180 -6.70 46.80 23.88
N ALA A 181 -5.56 47.26 24.39
CA ALA A 181 -4.26 46.65 24.16
C ALA A 181 -4.22 45.20 24.64
N GLY A 182 -4.73 44.97 25.86
CA GLY A 182 -4.90 43.63 26.41
C GLY A 182 -5.75 42.74 25.51
N ILE A 183 -6.93 43.23 25.08
CA ILE A 183 -7.83 42.47 24.21
C ILE A 183 -7.23 42.22 22.83
N ALA A 184 -6.60 43.23 22.20
CA ALA A 184 -5.88 43.07 20.95
C ALA A 184 -4.82 41.96 21.08
N TRP A 185 -4.08 41.94 22.19
CA TRP A 185 -3.10 40.88 22.48
C TRP A 185 -3.73 39.50 22.67
N LEU A 186 -4.89 39.44 23.33
CA LEU A 186 -5.64 38.19 23.45
C LEU A 186 -6.15 37.68 22.09
N VAL A 187 -6.63 38.58 21.23
CA VAL A 187 -7.13 38.27 19.88
C VAL A 187 -6.01 37.78 18.97
N THR A 188 -4.88 38.49 18.94
CA THR A 188 -3.71 38.09 18.12
C THR A 188 -3.08 36.80 18.60
N SER A 189 -3.24 36.46 19.89
CA SER A 189 -2.77 35.18 20.45
C SER A 189 -3.65 33.97 20.11
N MET A 190 -4.91 34.19 19.70
CA MET A 190 -5.95 33.15 19.59
C MET A 190 -6.54 33.03 18.17
N PRO A 191 -6.11 32.04 17.37
CA PRO A 191 -6.59 31.88 15.99
C PRO A 191 -8.03 31.33 15.88
N ARG A 192 -8.56 30.71 16.94
CA ARG A 192 -9.94 30.17 16.98
C ARG A 192 -10.69 30.70 18.21
N PRO A 193 -11.71 31.56 18.02
CA PRO A 193 -12.38 32.22 19.13
C PRO A 193 -13.37 31.27 19.82
N LEU A 194 -13.06 30.90 21.07
CA LEU A 194 -13.96 30.16 21.96
C LEU A 194 -15.15 31.04 22.42
N PRO A 195 -16.28 30.47 22.88
CA PRO A 195 -17.42 31.28 23.31
C PRO A 195 -17.13 32.25 24.46
N SER A 196 -16.49 31.79 25.55
CA SER A 196 -16.03 32.65 26.67
C SER A 196 -15.10 33.78 26.19
N TYR A 197 -14.25 33.49 25.21
CA TYR A 197 -13.37 34.49 24.60
C TYR A 197 -14.19 35.58 23.87
N ARG A 198 -15.21 35.21 23.09
CA ARG A 198 -16.04 36.19 22.37
C ARG A 198 -16.82 37.07 23.32
N LEU A 199 -17.33 36.48 24.41
CA LEU A 199 -18.05 37.21 25.46
C LEU A 199 -17.14 38.20 26.19
N LEU A 200 -15.88 37.81 26.47
CA LEU A 200 -14.89 38.69 27.09
C LEU A 200 -14.53 39.89 26.20
N VAL A 201 -14.30 39.62 24.91
CA VAL A 201 -14.05 40.67 23.91
C VAL A 201 -15.26 41.59 23.79
N ALA A 202 -16.47 41.03 23.73
CA ALA A 202 -17.70 41.82 23.67
C ALA A 202 -17.88 42.68 24.92
N ALA A 203 -17.59 42.16 26.12
CA ALA A 203 -17.72 42.90 27.37
C ALA A 203 -16.82 44.14 27.39
N VAL A 204 -15.55 44.00 26.97
CA VAL A 204 -14.63 45.13 26.86
C VAL A 204 -15.05 46.11 25.76
N LEU A 205 -15.48 45.63 24.59
CA LEU A 205 -15.93 46.53 23.53
C LEU A 205 -17.15 47.35 23.96
N VAL A 206 -18.11 46.73 24.65
CA VAL A 206 -19.28 47.42 25.18
C VAL A 206 -18.89 48.44 26.27
N LEU A 207 -17.92 48.10 27.13
CA LEU A 207 -17.36 49.03 28.13
C LEU A 207 -16.79 50.29 27.45
N VAL A 208 -15.87 50.11 26.50
CA VAL A 208 -15.24 51.23 25.77
C VAL A 208 -16.27 52.06 24.99
N VAL A 209 -17.29 51.43 24.42
CA VAL A 209 -18.39 52.16 23.75
C VAL A 209 -19.14 53.04 24.75
N GLY A 210 -19.38 52.55 25.97
CA GLY A 210 -19.95 53.32 27.06
C GLY A 210 -19.10 54.52 27.44
N ASP A 211 -17.80 54.30 27.64
CA ASP A 211 -16.83 55.34 28.05
C ASP A 211 -16.67 56.43 26.98
N VAL A 212 -16.59 56.04 25.70
CA VAL A 212 -16.57 56.98 24.57
C VAL A 212 -17.88 57.77 24.50
N ALA A 213 -19.03 57.10 24.65
CA ALA A 213 -20.33 57.77 24.59
C ALA A 213 -20.54 58.74 25.78
N PHE A 214 -20.04 58.39 26.97
CA PHE A 214 -20.01 59.27 28.13
C PHE A 214 -19.15 60.51 27.86
N THR A 215 -17.95 60.31 27.33
CA THR A 215 -17.02 61.42 27.01
C THR A 215 -17.62 62.35 25.96
N LEU A 216 -18.20 61.82 24.88
CA LEU A 216 -18.89 62.62 23.87
C LEU A 216 -20.12 63.35 24.42
N GLY A 217 -20.85 62.72 25.33
CA GLY A 217 -21.97 63.35 26.04
C GLY A 217 -21.52 64.54 26.90
N SER A 218 -20.35 64.46 27.54
CA SER A 218 -19.79 65.57 28.33
C SER A 218 -19.45 66.81 27.48
N TYR A 219 -19.21 66.64 26.18
CA TYR A 219 -19.05 67.75 25.22
C TYR A 219 -20.36 68.33 24.69
N GLY A 220 -21.52 67.89 25.18
CA GLY A 220 -22.83 68.40 24.78
C GLY A 220 -23.29 67.94 23.39
N LEU A 221 -22.73 66.85 22.85
CA LEU A 221 -23.12 66.31 21.55
C LEU A 221 -24.53 65.68 21.54
N PHE A 222 -25.05 65.22 22.69
CA PHE A 222 -26.40 64.67 22.83
C PHE A 222 -26.97 64.97 24.24
N ASP A 223 -28.28 65.24 24.35
CA ASP A 223 -28.97 65.55 25.62
C ASP A 223 -29.09 64.32 26.55
N ASP A 224 -28.80 64.54 27.85
CA ASP A 224 -28.73 63.59 28.98
C ASP A 224 -29.21 62.13 28.72
N PRO A 225 -28.30 61.21 28.34
CA PRO A 225 -28.61 59.82 28.13
C PRO A 225 -28.15 58.93 29.30
N ARG A 226 -28.12 59.42 30.56
CA ARG A 226 -27.64 58.63 31.72
C ARG A 226 -28.20 57.20 31.75
N ARG A 227 -29.50 57.07 31.49
CA ARG A 227 -30.19 55.76 31.40
C ARG A 227 -29.64 54.86 30.31
N LEU A 228 -29.31 55.38 29.13
CA LEU A 228 -28.82 54.60 28.00
C LEU A 228 -27.35 54.23 28.16
N LEU A 229 -26.55 55.14 28.73
CA LEU A 229 -25.14 54.90 29.04
C LEU A 229 -24.99 53.78 30.09
N ASP A 230 -25.78 53.83 31.17
CA ASP A 230 -25.77 52.79 32.22
C ASP A 230 -26.04 51.38 31.67
N LEU A 231 -26.84 51.24 30.61
CA LEU A 231 -27.10 49.94 29.97
C LEU A 231 -25.85 49.35 29.34
N THR A 232 -24.90 50.18 28.87
CA THR A 232 -23.65 49.70 28.29
C THR A 232 -22.76 49.07 29.37
N TRP A 233 -22.50 49.79 30.47
CA TRP A 233 -21.69 49.27 31.59
C TRP A 233 -22.34 48.07 32.27
N LEU A 234 -23.66 48.10 32.51
CA LEU A 234 -24.37 46.96 33.08
C LEU A 234 -24.37 45.73 32.16
N SER A 235 -24.48 45.93 30.85
CA SER A 235 -24.34 44.84 29.87
C SER A 235 -22.92 44.25 29.89
N SER A 236 -21.90 45.08 30.07
CA SER A 236 -20.52 44.62 30.26
C SER A 236 -20.41 43.70 31.48
N TYR A 237 -20.98 44.06 32.65
CA TYR A 237 -20.99 43.21 33.85
C TYR A 237 -21.63 41.84 33.60
N VAL A 238 -22.76 41.79 32.90
CA VAL A 238 -23.43 40.54 32.55
C VAL A 238 -22.55 39.70 31.61
N LEU A 239 -21.92 40.32 30.62
CA LEU A 239 -21.03 39.62 29.67
C LEU A 239 -19.78 39.07 30.36
N TRP A 240 -19.15 39.82 31.27
CA TRP A 240 -18.00 39.37 32.07
C TRP A 240 -18.35 38.15 32.93
N GLY A 241 -19.43 38.22 33.71
CA GLY A 241 -19.87 37.08 34.54
C GLY A 241 -20.32 35.87 33.71
N THR A 242 -20.94 36.10 32.55
CA THR A 242 -21.32 35.02 31.62
C THR A 242 -20.09 34.36 31.00
N ALA A 243 -19.08 35.16 30.61
CA ALA A 243 -17.83 34.66 30.05
C ALA A 243 -17.10 33.71 31.01
N THR A 244 -17.13 34.00 32.31
CA THR A 244 -16.50 33.15 33.34
C THR A 244 -17.37 31.98 33.74
N LEU A 245 -18.69 32.06 33.72
CA LEU A 245 -19.53 30.89 34.01
C LEU A 245 -19.57 29.89 32.84
N HIS A 246 -19.21 30.32 31.63
CA HIS A 246 -19.17 29.45 30.46
C HIS A 246 -18.06 28.37 30.56
N PRO A 247 -18.33 27.08 30.30
CA PRO A 247 -17.35 25.99 30.46
C PRO A 247 -16.04 26.16 29.68
N SER A 248 -16.07 26.90 28.56
CA SER A 248 -14.86 27.19 27.80
C SER A 248 -13.86 28.10 28.51
N MET A 249 -14.19 28.69 29.68
CA MET A 249 -13.24 29.47 30.48
C MET A 249 -12.01 28.63 30.87
N ALA A 250 -12.21 27.35 31.23
CA ALA A 250 -11.13 26.50 31.72
C ALA A 250 -10.09 26.25 30.63
N ARG A 251 -10.60 25.99 29.42
CA ARG A 251 -9.81 25.87 28.19
C ARG A 251 -9.17 27.17 27.76
N LEU A 252 -9.68 28.34 28.16
CA LEU A 252 -9.07 29.64 27.83
C LEU A 252 -7.75 29.85 28.59
N SER A 253 -7.67 29.34 29.82
CA SER A 253 -6.52 29.45 30.73
C SER A 253 -5.67 28.17 30.84
N SER A 254 -5.87 27.17 29.98
CA SER A 254 -5.03 25.97 29.89
C SER A 254 -3.86 26.20 28.92
N ARG A 255 -2.72 25.54 29.16
CA ARG A 255 -1.60 25.56 28.22
C ARG A 255 -2.01 24.93 26.89
N SER A 256 -1.53 25.49 25.78
CA SER A 256 -1.81 25.00 24.44
C SER A 256 -0.50 24.58 23.77
N ASP A 257 -0.34 23.28 23.55
CA ASP A 257 0.80 22.71 22.82
C ASP A 257 0.65 22.81 21.29
N ALA A 258 -0.51 23.29 20.82
CA ALA A 258 -0.74 23.49 19.39
C ALA A 258 0.28 24.49 18.80
N PRO A 259 0.83 24.19 17.62
CA PRO A 259 1.85 25.01 16.96
C PRO A 259 1.39 26.47 16.83
N ALA A 260 2.38 27.38 16.81
CA ALA A 260 2.10 28.79 16.64
C ALA A 260 1.33 29.00 15.32
N PRO A 261 0.19 29.71 15.34
CA PRO A 261 -0.56 29.98 14.11
C PRO A 261 0.30 30.79 13.16
N SER A 262 0.33 30.37 11.89
CA SER A 262 0.90 31.15 10.79
C SER A 262 0.17 32.49 10.65
N MET A 263 0.80 33.44 9.95
CA MET A 263 0.17 34.72 9.62
C MET A 263 -1.09 34.49 8.79
N SER A 264 -2.26 34.60 9.42
CA SER A 264 -3.53 34.55 8.71
C SER A 264 -3.75 35.85 7.92
N ALA A 265 -4.40 35.77 6.76
CA ALA A 265 -4.77 36.95 5.95
C ALA A 265 -5.49 38.04 6.77
N ARG A 266 -6.39 37.65 7.69
CA ARG A 266 -7.10 38.58 8.58
C ARG A 266 -6.15 39.41 9.46
N ARG A 267 -5.06 38.81 9.94
CA ARG A 267 -4.05 39.53 10.75
C ARG A 267 -3.29 40.54 9.93
N ILE A 268 -2.93 40.19 8.70
CA ILE A 268 -2.24 41.09 7.77
C ILE A 268 -3.11 42.32 7.49
N VAL A 269 -4.41 42.10 7.22
CA VAL A 269 -5.37 43.19 7.00
C VAL A 269 -5.49 44.10 8.22
N VAL A 270 -5.61 43.55 9.43
CA VAL A 270 -5.73 44.35 10.67
C VAL A 270 -4.46 45.17 10.94
N LEU A 271 -3.28 44.57 10.79
CA LEU A 271 -2.01 45.28 10.96
C LEU A 271 -1.82 46.36 9.89
N GLY A 272 -2.14 46.06 8.64
CA GLY A 272 -2.12 47.02 7.54
C GLY A 272 -3.06 48.20 7.78
N ALA A 273 -4.30 47.93 8.21
CA ALA A 273 -5.26 48.98 8.55
C ALA A 273 -4.77 49.85 9.72
N SER A 274 -4.15 49.24 10.75
CA SER A 274 -3.58 49.99 11.88
C SER A 274 -2.47 50.94 11.42
N VAL A 275 -1.61 50.51 10.49
CA VAL A 275 -0.55 51.34 9.89
C VAL A 275 -1.09 52.54 9.10
N LEU A 276 -2.32 52.43 8.59
CA LEU A 276 -2.98 53.52 7.86
C LEU A 276 -3.68 54.54 8.77
N VAL A 277 -3.80 54.30 10.08
CA VAL A 277 -4.49 55.23 11.00
C VAL A 277 -3.80 56.59 11.09
N PRO A 278 -2.46 56.70 11.34
CA PRO A 278 -1.80 58.01 11.37
C PRO A 278 -1.96 58.84 10.08
N PRO A 279 -1.69 58.32 8.86
CA PRO A 279 -1.88 59.12 7.65
C PRO A 279 -3.35 59.44 7.35
N ALA A 280 -4.29 58.55 7.70
CA ALA A 280 -5.72 58.85 7.54
C ALA A 280 -6.19 59.97 8.47
N LEU A 281 -5.71 59.99 9.72
CA LEU A 281 -6.00 61.05 10.68
C LEU A 281 -5.37 62.38 10.28
N LEU A 282 -4.12 62.37 9.81
CA LEU A 282 -3.48 63.57 9.26
C LEU A 282 -4.27 64.14 8.07
N ALA A 283 -4.73 63.28 7.15
CA ALA A 283 -5.55 63.72 6.03
C ALA A 283 -6.90 64.29 6.49
N PHE A 284 -7.50 63.71 7.54
CA PHE A 284 -8.75 64.18 8.12
C PHE A 284 -8.61 65.54 8.81
N GLU A 285 -7.55 65.76 9.58
CA GLU A 285 -7.26 67.05 10.22
C GLU A 285 -6.87 68.12 9.22
N ALA A 286 -6.11 67.78 8.18
CA ALA A 286 -5.75 68.69 7.10
C ALA A 286 -6.98 69.25 6.35
N VAL A 287 -8.10 68.52 6.32
CA VAL A 287 -9.36 69.00 5.73
C VAL A 287 -10.14 69.92 6.68
N ARG A 288 -9.91 69.83 7.99
CA ARG A 288 -10.65 70.60 9.01
C ARG A 288 -10.00 71.94 9.39
N ASP A 289 -8.86 72.30 8.80
CA ASP A 289 -8.08 73.50 9.16
C ASP A 289 -7.85 73.64 10.69
N GLY A 290 -7.71 72.50 11.38
CA GLY A 290 -7.46 72.47 12.82
C GLY A 290 -5.97 72.49 13.15
N ASP A 291 -5.61 73.11 14.28
CA ASP A 291 -4.29 72.89 14.89
C ASP A 291 -4.21 71.44 15.37
N PHE A 292 -3.16 70.73 14.95
CA PHE A 292 -2.94 69.34 15.35
C PHE A 292 -1.58 69.15 16.02
N ASP A 293 -1.53 68.20 16.95
CA ASP A 293 -0.33 67.87 17.70
C ASP A 293 0.65 67.05 16.84
N ILE A 294 1.51 67.76 16.10
CA ILE A 294 2.55 67.19 15.23
C ILE A 294 3.40 66.15 15.99
N TRP A 295 3.70 66.38 17.28
CA TRP A 295 4.57 65.50 18.05
C TRP A 295 3.88 64.17 18.37
N ALA A 296 2.57 64.16 18.62
CA ALA A 296 1.81 62.92 18.80
C ALA A 296 1.82 62.05 17.53
N PHE A 297 1.68 62.66 16.35
CA PHE A 297 1.76 61.95 15.07
C PHE A 297 3.16 61.41 14.78
N VAL A 298 4.20 62.22 15.00
CA VAL A 298 5.60 61.81 14.80
C VAL A 298 5.97 60.67 15.74
N ALA A 299 5.63 60.78 17.03
CA ALA A 299 5.91 59.75 18.01
C ALA A 299 5.19 58.43 17.70
N SER A 300 3.89 58.49 17.38
CA SER A 300 3.09 57.30 17.06
C SER A 300 3.55 56.63 15.76
N SER A 301 3.83 57.40 14.72
CA SER A 301 4.32 56.87 13.43
C SER A 301 5.71 56.24 13.58
N THR A 302 6.60 56.87 14.35
CA THR A 302 7.94 56.32 14.64
C THR A 302 7.84 55.03 15.44
N ALA A 303 7.01 55.00 16.49
CA ALA A 303 6.80 53.80 17.30
C ALA A 303 6.21 52.66 16.45
N MET A 304 5.21 52.94 15.61
CA MET A 304 4.63 51.95 14.70
C MET A 304 5.65 51.42 13.70
N PHE A 305 6.48 52.29 13.11
CA PHE A 305 7.55 51.86 12.21
C PHE A 305 8.50 50.87 12.90
N VAL A 306 9.00 51.20 14.09
CA VAL A 306 9.89 50.32 14.87
C VAL A 306 9.21 48.99 15.20
N LEU A 307 7.95 49.01 15.63
CA LEU A 307 7.20 47.80 15.97
C LEU A 307 6.97 46.89 14.75
N VAL A 308 6.62 47.47 13.60
CA VAL A 308 6.41 46.74 12.34
C VAL A 308 7.72 46.13 11.84
N VAL A 309 8.83 46.88 11.89
CA VAL A 309 10.15 46.36 11.52
C VAL A 309 10.56 45.21 12.43
N LEU A 310 10.45 45.38 13.75
CA LEU A 310 10.76 44.31 14.70
C LEU A 310 9.89 43.08 14.45
N ARG A 311 8.60 43.27 14.17
CA ARG A 311 7.69 42.17 13.84
C ARG A 311 8.10 41.44 12.55
N LEU A 312 8.47 42.18 11.50
CA LEU A 312 8.90 41.62 10.22
C LEU A 312 10.18 40.78 10.37
N THR A 313 11.15 41.24 11.16
CA THR A 313 12.39 40.48 11.41
C THR A 313 12.13 39.14 12.10
N LEU A 314 11.20 39.09 13.05
CA LEU A 314 10.82 37.84 13.72
C LEU A 314 10.09 36.88 12.77
N ALA A 315 9.21 37.41 11.91
CA ALA A 315 8.50 36.62 10.91
C ALA A 315 9.46 35.96 9.91
N ILE A 316 10.44 36.72 9.41
CA ILE A 316 11.47 36.20 8.49
C ILE A 316 12.31 35.11 9.18
N ARG A 317 12.77 35.33 10.42
CA ARG A 317 13.52 34.32 11.19
C ARG A 317 12.71 33.05 11.44
N ALA A 318 11.40 33.16 11.62
CA ALA A 318 10.52 32.00 11.76
C ALA A 318 10.40 31.22 10.44
N ALA A 319 10.22 31.92 9.32
CA ALA A 319 10.15 31.33 7.99
C ALA A 319 11.46 30.60 7.61
N SER A 320 12.62 31.23 7.83
CA SER A 320 13.92 30.60 7.52
C SER A 320 14.19 29.34 8.33
N ARG A 321 13.72 29.26 9.58
CA ARG A 321 13.83 28.04 10.40
C ARG A 321 12.94 26.92 9.88
N ALA A 322 11.73 27.24 9.43
CA ALA A 322 10.80 26.24 8.89
C ALA A 322 11.35 25.61 7.60
N ILE A 323 12.00 26.41 6.74
CA ILE A 323 12.63 25.92 5.50
C ILE A 323 13.76 24.95 5.82
N ARG A 324 14.70 25.32 6.71
CA ARG A 324 15.84 24.44 7.10
C ARG A 324 15.42 23.10 7.69
N VAL A 325 14.40 23.11 8.56
CA VAL A 325 13.86 21.86 9.13
C VAL A 325 13.19 21.00 8.05
N GLY A 326 12.60 21.61 7.03
CA GLY A 326 12.05 20.89 5.88
C GLY A 326 13.14 20.23 5.03
N GLU A 327 14.26 20.93 4.80
CA GLU A 327 15.42 20.41 4.09
C GLU A 327 16.05 19.22 4.85
N ASP A 328 16.34 19.37 6.15
CA ASP A 328 16.92 18.30 6.97
C ASP A 328 16.04 17.04 7.03
N LEU A 329 14.71 17.20 7.08
CA LEU A 329 13.78 16.08 7.06
C LEU A 329 13.75 15.38 5.70
N SER A 330 13.84 16.14 4.61
CA SER A 330 13.93 15.61 3.25
C SER A 330 15.20 14.78 3.08
N ASP A 331 16.34 15.27 3.55
CA ASP A 331 17.62 14.58 3.46
C ASP A 331 17.64 13.30 4.31
N HIS A 332 17.04 13.32 5.51
CA HIS A 332 16.93 12.14 6.36
C HIS A 332 16.02 11.07 5.75
N LEU A 333 14.90 11.49 5.13
CA LEU A 333 13.99 10.59 4.42
C LEU A 333 14.64 10.02 3.15
N ALA A 334 15.43 10.81 2.42
CA ALA A 334 16.19 10.35 1.26
C ALA A 334 17.26 9.30 1.66
N HIS A 335 17.95 9.52 2.78
CA HIS A 335 18.93 8.55 3.31
C HIS A 335 18.27 7.23 3.76
N GLN A 336 17.09 7.30 4.39
CA GLN A 336 16.31 6.13 4.78
C GLN A 336 15.68 5.39 3.58
N ALA A 337 15.33 6.10 2.51
CA ALA A 337 14.82 5.49 1.27
C ALA A 337 15.92 4.79 0.46
N ALA A 338 17.19 5.14 0.66
CA ALA A 338 18.31 4.60 -0.11
C ALA A 338 18.81 3.23 0.35
N HIS A 339 18.41 2.75 1.53
CA HIS A 339 18.87 1.47 2.10
C HIS A 339 17.71 0.59 2.57
N ASP A 340 17.86 -0.72 2.47
CA ASP A 340 16.92 -1.70 3.02
C ASP A 340 17.03 -1.75 4.56
N SER A 341 15.90 -1.63 5.24
CA SER A 341 15.86 -1.52 6.71
C SER A 341 16.32 -2.79 7.45
N LEU A 342 16.21 -3.97 6.82
CA LEU A 342 16.58 -5.25 7.41
C LEU A 342 18.06 -5.57 7.20
N THR A 343 18.52 -5.50 5.95
CA THR A 343 19.87 -5.93 5.52
C THR A 343 20.89 -4.80 5.46
N ARG A 344 20.44 -3.54 5.50
CA ARG A 344 21.27 -2.32 5.29
C ARG A 344 21.97 -2.26 3.93
N LEU A 345 21.63 -3.14 3.00
CA LEU A 345 22.06 -3.06 1.61
C LEU A 345 21.35 -1.90 0.91
N THR A 346 21.81 -1.59 -0.30
CA THR A 346 21.17 -0.59 -1.15
C THR A 346 19.71 -1.00 -1.42
N SER A 347 18.76 -0.07 -1.28
CA SER A 347 17.36 -0.34 -1.61
C SER A 347 17.17 -0.56 -3.11
N ARG A 348 16.08 -1.21 -3.51
CA ARG A 348 15.72 -1.41 -4.93
C ARG A 348 15.83 -0.12 -5.74
N ALA A 349 15.22 0.98 -5.26
CA ALA A 349 15.21 2.25 -5.96
C ALA A 349 16.64 2.78 -6.17
N ARG A 350 17.46 2.75 -5.12
CA ARG A 350 18.82 3.25 -5.18
C ARG A 350 19.75 2.36 -6.02
N ALA A 351 19.56 1.04 -5.98
CA ALA A 351 20.34 0.11 -6.80
C ALA A 351 20.07 0.32 -8.30
N LEU A 352 18.81 0.58 -8.66
CA LEU A 352 18.42 0.91 -10.05
C LEU A 352 18.98 2.27 -10.50
N GLU A 353 18.95 3.29 -9.66
CA GLU A 353 19.59 4.58 -9.95
C GLU A 353 21.10 4.46 -10.17
N LEU A 354 21.77 3.66 -9.34
CA LEU A 354 23.22 3.42 -9.45
C LEU A 354 23.54 2.61 -10.72
N LEU A 355 22.70 1.62 -11.06
CA LEU A 355 22.82 0.88 -12.32
C LEU A 355 22.68 1.82 -13.54
N ASP A 356 21.69 2.70 -13.54
CA ASP A 356 21.50 3.66 -14.63
C ASP A 356 22.69 4.62 -14.75
N THR A 357 23.20 5.09 -13.61
CA THR A 357 24.42 5.92 -13.55
C THR A 357 25.65 5.17 -14.05
N ALA A 358 25.78 3.87 -13.75
CA ALA A 358 26.87 3.03 -14.23
C ALA A 358 26.80 2.84 -15.75
N LEU A 359 25.62 2.56 -16.30
CA LEU A 359 25.40 2.43 -17.74
C LEU A 359 25.75 3.71 -18.51
N GLN A 360 25.33 4.87 -18.00
CA GLN A 360 25.67 6.17 -18.59
C GLN A 360 27.19 6.43 -18.58
N ARG A 361 27.87 6.09 -17.49
CA ARG A 361 29.34 6.22 -17.39
C ARG A 361 30.08 5.27 -18.33
N SER A 362 29.64 4.03 -18.42
CA SER A 362 30.31 2.99 -19.21
C SER A 362 30.23 3.28 -20.71
N ALA A 363 29.10 3.84 -21.17
CA ALA A 363 28.91 4.30 -22.55
C ALA A 363 29.97 5.33 -22.99
N GLY A 364 30.39 6.24 -22.10
CA GLY A 364 31.42 7.23 -22.37
C GLY A 364 32.86 6.70 -22.33
N GLN A 365 33.09 5.52 -21.73
CA GLN A 365 34.42 4.95 -21.50
C GLN A 365 34.72 3.72 -22.37
N GLY A 366 33.75 3.23 -23.15
CA GLY A 366 33.89 2.01 -23.95
C GLY A 366 33.99 0.73 -23.10
N THR A 367 33.48 0.76 -21.87
CA THR A 367 33.39 -0.41 -20.96
C THR A 367 31.93 -0.83 -20.78
N GLY A 368 31.69 -2.07 -20.33
CA GLY A 368 30.35 -2.58 -20.03
C GLY A 368 30.02 -2.57 -18.54
N VAL A 369 28.77 -2.91 -18.24
CA VAL A 369 28.24 -3.20 -16.90
C VAL A 369 27.63 -4.61 -16.92
N ALA A 370 27.92 -5.42 -15.90
CA ALA A 370 27.25 -6.69 -15.67
C ALA A 370 26.25 -6.55 -14.50
N VAL A 371 25.08 -7.15 -14.65
CA VAL A 371 24.06 -7.24 -13.60
C VAL A 371 23.87 -8.70 -13.25
N LEU A 372 23.97 -9.00 -11.97
CA LEU A 372 23.65 -10.31 -11.42
C LEU A 372 22.36 -10.19 -10.62
N PHE A 373 21.36 -10.97 -10.99
CA PHE A 373 20.18 -11.21 -10.19
C PHE A 373 20.40 -12.46 -9.35
N VAL A 374 20.20 -12.37 -8.05
CA VAL A 374 20.47 -13.45 -7.10
C VAL A 374 19.19 -13.73 -6.32
N ASP A 375 18.72 -14.97 -6.38
CA ASP A 375 17.52 -15.43 -5.68
C ASP A 375 17.87 -16.61 -4.76
N LEU A 376 17.41 -16.57 -3.51
CA LEU A 376 17.71 -17.62 -2.53
C LEU A 376 16.82 -18.84 -2.72
N ASP A 377 17.46 -19.99 -2.93
CA ASP A 377 16.75 -21.24 -3.18
C ASP A 377 16.00 -21.73 -1.93
N HIS A 378 14.72 -22.03 -2.11
CA HIS A 378 13.84 -22.56 -1.06
C HIS A 378 13.72 -21.67 0.19
N PHE A 379 13.99 -20.37 0.12
CA PHE A 379 13.90 -19.46 1.27
C PHE A 379 12.50 -19.44 1.91
N LYS A 380 11.44 -19.58 1.11
CA LYS A 380 10.07 -19.73 1.62
C LYS A 380 9.94 -20.91 2.60
N ARG A 381 10.58 -22.05 2.30
CA ARG A 381 10.56 -23.23 3.17
C ARG A 381 11.30 -22.97 4.49
N VAL A 382 12.33 -22.12 4.50
CA VAL A 382 12.98 -21.66 5.73
C VAL A 382 12.00 -20.88 6.59
N ASN A 383 11.25 -19.93 6.00
CA ASN A 383 10.22 -19.18 6.70
C ASN A 383 9.10 -20.07 7.23
N ASP A 384 8.63 -21.03 6.43
CA ASP A 384 7.51 -21.90 6.79
C ASP A 384 7.89 -22.88 7.91
N LEU A 385 9.13 -23.38 7.93
CA LEU A 385 9.60 -24.35 8.94
C LEU A 385 10.15 -23.69 10.22
N HIS A 386 10.81 -22.53 10.11
CA HIS A 386 11.55 -21.91 11.22
C HIS A 386 11.04 -20.52 11.62
N GLY A 387 10.05 -19.99 10.89
CA GLY A 387 9.44 -18.69 11.15
C GLY A 387 10.19 -17.51 10.55
N HIS A 388 9.47 -16.40 10.35
CA HIS A 388 10.00 -15.20 9.70
C HIS A 388 11.21 -14.57 10.40
N ALA A 389 11.30 -14.65 11.73
CA ALA A 389 12.46 -14.10 12.46
C ALA A 389 13.78 -14.83 12.10
N VAL A 390 13.70 -16.13 11.82
CA VAL A 390 14.85 -16.92 11.36
C VAL A 390 15.18 -16.58 9.92
N GLY A 391 14.17 -16.45 9.05
CA GLY A 391 14.37 -15.98 7.68
C GLY A 391 15.02 -14.59 7.61
N ASP A 392 14.59 -13.66 8.46
CA ASP A 392 15.18 -12.33 8.57
C ASP A 392 16.66 -12.38 8.95
N HIS A 393 17.04 -13.28 9.88
CA HIS A 393 18.43 -13.48 10.25
C HIS A 393 19.26 -14.07 9.10
N VAL A 394 18.71 -15.06 8.38
CA VAL A 394 19.35 -15.63 7.18
C VAL A 394 19.60 -14.54 6.14
N LEU A 395 18.62 -13.67 5.87
CA LEU A 395 18.77 -12.55 4.93
C LEU A 395 19.88 -11.58 5.35
N GLN A 396 20.03 -11.30 6.65
CA GLN A 396 21.10 -10.46 7.18
C GLN A 396 22.48 -11.08 6.96
N VAL A 397 22.64 -12.37 7.29
CA VAL A 397 23.90 -13.09 7.10
C VAL A 397 24.27 -13.16 5.62
N VAL A 398 23.30 -13.53 4.76
CA VAL A 398 23.49 -13.56 3.31
C VAL A 398 23.92 -12.19 2.78
N ALA A 399 23.24 -11.11 3.20
CA ALA A 399 23.58 -9.76 2.77
C ALA A 399 25.02 -9.36 3.14
N GLU A 400 25.47 -9.69 4.36
CA GLU A 400 26.85 -9.46 4.80
C GLU A 400 27.86 -10.25 3.96
N ARG A 401 27.57 -11.53 3.69
CA ARG A 401 28.42 -12.39 2.85
C ARG A 401 28.50 -11.90 1.42
N MET A 402 27.38 -11.53 0.81
CA MET A 402 27.35 -10.96 -0.54
C MET A 402 28.18 -9.68 -0.62
N ARG A 403 28.08 -8.80 0.37
CA ARG A 403 28.85 -7.55 0.42
C ARG A 403 30.35 -7.78 0.58
N ALA A 404 30.75 -8.85 1.30
CA ALA A 404 32.15 -9.24 1.44
C ALA A 404 32.72 -9.95 0.18
N ALA A 405 31.86 -10.60 -0.61
CA ALA A 405 32.24 -11.34 -1.81
C ALA A 405 32.47 -10.46 -3.05
N VAL A 406 32.03 -9.21 -3.04
CA VAL A 406 32.16 -8.26 -4.17
C VAL A 406 33.22 -7.19 -3.91
N ARG A 407 33.63 -6.45 -4.96
CA ARG A 407 34.61 -5.37 -4.82
C ARG A 407 33.99 -4.14 -4.15
N PRO A 408 34.80 -3.25 -3.54
CA PRO A 408 34.28 -2.03 -2.92
C PRO A 408 33.51 -1.08 -3.85
N HIS A 409 33.74 -1.18 -5.16
CA HIS A 409 33.06 -0.37 -6.18
C HIS A 409 31.80 -1.03 -6.76
N ASP A 410 31.59 -2.31 -6.49
CA ASP A 410 30.39 -3.02 -6.94
C ASP A 410 29.22 -2.72 -5.99
N VAL A 411 28.01 -2.65 -6.54
CA VAL A 411 26.82 -2.32 -5.76
C VAL A 411 26.09 -3.61 -5.43
N VAL A 412 25.84 -3.86 -4.15
CA VAL A 412 24.90 -4.89 -3.68
C VAL A 412 23.63 -4.23 -3.18
N GLY A 413 22.49 -4.64 -3.71
CA GLY A 413 21.18 -4.18 -3.31
C GLY A 413 20.21 -5.31 -3.05
N ARG A 414 19.18 -5.04 -2.25
CA ARG A 414 18.04 -5.96 -2.05
C ARG A 414 16.84 -5.43 -2.81
N LEU A 415 16.27 -6.27 -3.67
CA LEU A 415 15.12 -5.92 -4.51
C LEU A 415 13.80 -6.08 -3.75
N GLY A 416 13.74 -7.06 -2.85
CA GLY A 416 12.59 -7.40 -2.03
C GLY A 416 12.58 -8.91 -1.73
N GLY A 417 11.92 -9.36 -0.66
CA GLY A 417 11.86 -10.79 -0.35
C GLY A 417 13.26 -11.43 -0.20
N ASP A 418 13.50 -12.46 -0.98
CA ASP A 418 14.73 -13.25 -1.16
C ASP A 418 15.57 -12.83 -2.37
N GLU A 419 15.23 -11.73 -3.04
CA GLU A 419 15.87 -11.26 -4.26
C GLU A 419 16.90 -10.16 -3.99
N PHE A 420 18.08 -10.32 -4.60
CA PHE A 420 19.19 -9.38 -4.52
C PHE A 420 19.71 -9.05 -5.92
N ILE A 421 20.36 -7.89 -6.03
CA ILE A 421 21.01 -7.41 -7.25
C ILE A 421 22.47 -7.09 -6.93
N VAL A 422 23.37 -7.50 -7.83
CA VAL A 422 24.77 -7.06 -7.84
C VAL A 422 25.07 -6.37 -9.16
N VAL A 423 25.58 -5.15 -9.09
CA VAL A 423 26.04 -4.37 -10.26
C VAL A 423 27.56 -4.35 -10.27
N VAL A 424 28.15 -4.90 -11.33
CA VAL A 424 29.59 -4.98 -11.53
C VAL A 424 29.96 -4.03 -12.66
N GLU A 425 30.74 -3.00 -12.35
CA GLU A 425 31.15 -1.98 -13.31
C GLU A 425 32.45 -2.34 -14.04
N THR A 426 32.74 -1.67 -15.15
CA THR A 426 33.99 -1.81 -15.92
C THR A 426 34.29 -3.23 -16.39
N VAL A 427 33.28 -3.91 -16.94
CA VAL A 427 33.44 -5.26 -17.50
C VAL A 427 33.80 -5.19 -19.00
N ALA A 428 34.69 -6.07 -19.45
CA ALA A 428 35.02 -6.23 -20.87
C ALA A 428 34.24 -7.39 -21.54
N GLY A 429 33.63 -8.26 -20.74
CA GLY A 429 32.94 -9.47 -21.16
C GLY A 429 32.33 -10.22 -19.96
N PRO A 430 31.77 -11.43 -20.16
CA PRO A 430 31.08 -12.19 -19.13
C PRO A 430 31.99 -12.65 -17.97
N ASP A 431 33.28 -12.86 -18.23
CA ASP A 431 34.19 -13.55 -17.32
C ASP A 431 34.24 -12.95 -15.92
N LEU A 432 34.29 -11.61 -15.82
CA LEU A 432 34.32 -10.94 -14.52
C LEU A 432 33.00 -11.15 -13.77
N GLY A 433 31.85 -11.00 -14.44
CA GLY A 433 30.55 -11.24 -13.81
C GLY A 433 30.36 -12.71 -13.42
N LEU A 434 30.82 -13.67 -14.24
CA LEU A 434 30.78 -15.10 -13.93
C LEU A 434 31.65 -15.43 -12.70
N SER A 435 32.85 -14.85 -12.61
CA SER A 435 33.71 -15.03 -11.45
C SER A 435 33.08 -14.46 -10.17
N THR A 436 32.43 -13.30 -10.26
CA THR A 436 31.67 -12.71 -9.15
C THR A 436 30.48 -13.58 -8.76
N ALA A 437 29.73 -14.12 -9.74
CA ALA A 437 28.61 -15.02 -9.49
C ALA A 437 29.04 -16.30 -8.76
N ALA A 438 30.16 -16.90 -9.19
CA ALA A 438 30.72 -18.09 -8.54
C ALA A 438 31.14 -17.81 -7.09
N HIS A 439 31.76 -16.66 -6.82
CA HIS A 439 32.09 -16.24 -5.46
C HIS A 439 30.84 -16.01 -4.60
N LEU A 440 29.80 -15.40 -5.16
CA LEU A 440 28.52 -15.20 -4.47
C LEU A 440 27.86 -16.53 -4.12
N LEU A 441 27.80 -17.49 -5.06
CA LEU A 441 27.25 -18.83 -4.79
C LEU A 441 28.00 -19.54 -3.66
N ALA A 442 29.33 -19.51 -3.70
CA ALA A 442 30.15 -20.12 -2.65
C ALA A 442 29.92 -19.47 -1.28
N ALA A 443 29.88 -18.13 -1.23
CA ALA A 443 29.65 -17.40 0.00
C ALA A 443 28.23 -17.64 0.55
N ILE A 444 27.20 -17.60 -0.29
CA ILE A 444 25.81 -17.81 0.13
C ILE A 444 25.62 -19.23 0.67
N GLY A 445 26.20 -20.23 -0.01
CA GLY A 445 26.08 -21.64 0.34
C GLY A 445 26.73 -22.08 1.66
N GLU A 446 27.52 -21.21 2.30
CA GLU A 446 28.08 -21.49 3.62
C GLU A 446 26.98 -21.68 4.68
N ASP A 447 27.23 -22.58 5.63
CA ASP A 447 26.32 -22.88 6.73
C ASP A 447 26.01 -21.64 7.59
N VAL A 448 24.74 -21.39 7.85
CA VAL A 448 24.22 -20.31 8.71
C VAL A 448 23.90 -20.90 10.09
N VAL A 449 24.59 -20.41 11.12
CA VAL A 449 24.37 -20.85 12.52
C VAL A 449 23.30 -19.98 13.17
N LEU A 450 22.22 -20.59 13.63
CA LEU A 450 21.09 -19.88 14.23
C LEU A 450 21.37 -19.41 15.66
N PRO A 451 21.08 -18.14 15.99
CA PRO A 451 21.24 -17.61 17.35
C PRO A 451 20.35 -18.35 18.36
N GLY A 452 20.93 -18.80 19.47
CA GLY A 452 20.21 -19.37 20.60
C GLY A 452 19.92 -20.88 20.52
N SER A 453 19.72 -21.46 19.33
CA SER A 453 19.51 -22.91 19.16
C SER A 453 20.77 -23.68 18.77
N GLY A 454 21.75 -23.01 18.14
CA GLY A 454 22.96 -23.66 17.62
C GLY A 454 22.71 -24.56 16.40
N GLN A 455 21.48 -24.54 15.86
CA GLN A 455 21.13 -25.27 14.64
C GLN A 455 21.81 -24.64 13.42
N VAL A 456 22.18 -25.47 12.46
CA VAL A 456 22.83 -25.06 11.22
C VAL A 456 21.84 -25.19 10.06
N LEU A 457 21.76 -24.16 9.22
CA LEU A 457 20.97 -24.12 7.99
C LEU A 457 21.88 -23.85 6.79
N SER A 458 21.69 -24.56 5.68
CA SER A 458 22.32 -24.23 4.41
C SER A 458 21.26 -23.68 3.45
N VAL A 459 21.58 -22.58 2.76
CA VAL A 459 20.71 -21.92 1.79
C VAL A 459 21.48 -21.75 0.49
N GLY A 460 20.92 -22.25 -0.61
CA GLY A 460 21.49 -22.08 -1.94
C GLY A 460 21.06 -20.75 -2.58
N ALA A 461 21.61 -20.45 -3.74
CA ALA A 461 21.11 -19.38 -4.59
C ALA A 461 21.15 -19.78 -6.05
N SER A 462 20.22 -19.21 -6.82
CA SER A 462 20.22 -19.26 -8.28
C SER A 462 20.57 -17.88 -8.81
N VAL A 463 21.57 -17.80 -9.69
CA VAL A 463 22.11 -16.51 -10.18
C VAL A 463 21.90 -16.39 -11.68
N GLY A 464 21.34 -15.25 -12.11
CA GLY A 464 21.25 -14.86 -13.51
C GLY A 464 22.15 -13.69 -13.82
N LEU A 465 22.91 -13.76 -14.90
CA LEU A 465 23.87 -12.74 -15.30
C LEU A 465 23.46 -12.11 -16.63
N ALA A 466 23.38 -10.79 -16.70
CA ALA A 466 23.19 -10.04 -17.94
C ALA A 466 24.29 -8.99 -18.14
N LEU A 467 24.63 -8.70 -19.40
CA LEU A 467 25.70 -7.77 -19.79
C LEU A 467 25.14 -6.66 -20.68
N SER A 468 25.49 -5.41 -20.37
CA SER A 468 25.20 -4.29 -21.26
C SER A 468 25.99 -4.41 -22.56
N ARG A 469 25.39 -4.08 -23.71
CA ARG A 469 26.07 -4.09 -25.02
C ARG A 469 26.65 -2.73 -25.36
N ALA A 470 27.74 -2.72 -26.13
CA ALA A 470 28.25 -1.51 -26.76
C ALA A 470 27.18 -0.93 -27.70
N GLY A 471 26.66 0.26 -27.40
CA GLY A 471 25.59 0.92 -28.17
C GLY A 471 24.24 1.04 -27.45
N ASP A 472 24.04 0.38 -26.29
CA ASP A 472 22.82 0.54 -25.47
C ASP A 472 22.69 1.96 -24.84
N GLY A 473 23.62 2.87 -25.13
CA GLY A 473 23.63 4.27 -24.68
C GLY A 473 23.30 5.32 -25.76
N GLU A 474 22.94 4.94 -26.99
CA GLU A 474 22.50 5.94 -27.99
C GLU A 474 21.05 6.37 -27.77
N PRO A 475 20.76 7.68 -27.66
CA PRO A 475 19.40 8.21 -27.55
C PRO A 475 18.76 8.28 -28.95
N SER A 476 18.52 7.13 -29.57
CA SER A 476 17.77 7.03 -30.82
C SER A 476 16.31 6.72 -30.50
N GLY A 477 15.52 7.79 -30.43
CA GLY A 477 14.06 7.84 -30.61
C GLY A 477 13.20 6.63 -30.22
N ALA A 478 12.41 6.82 -29.15
CA ALA A 478 11.29 6.01 -28.67
C ALA A 478 11.62 4.89 -27.66
N GLY A 479 11.60 5.27 -26.38
CA GLY A 479 11.39 4.38 -25.23
C GLY A 479 12.61 4.22 -24.34
N VAL A 480 12.43 4.40 -23.04
CA VAL A 480 13.43 4.14 -21.98
C VAL A 480 14.02 2.73 -22.14
N VAL A 481 15.26 2.61 -22.65
CA VAL A 481 15.99 1.33 -22.68
C VAL A 481 17.17 1.40 -21.70
N GLY A 482 16.84 1.58 -20.42
CA GLY A 482 17.78 1.72 -19.29
C GLY A 482 17.78 0.51 -18.35
N ALA A 483 18.37 0.69 -17.17
CA ALA A 483 18.57 -0.30 -16.09
C ALA A 483 17.50 -1.41 -15.93
N ALA A 484 16.23 -1.09 -16.16
CA ALA A 484 15.10 -2.03 -16.10
C ALA A 484 15.22 -3.21 -17.09
N ARG A 485 15.69 -2.98 -18.32
CA ARG A 485 15.89 -4.05 -19.32
C ARG A 485 16.95 -5.04 -18.84
N LEU A 486 18.10 -4.53 -18.41
CA LEU A 486 19.22 -5.37 -18.00
C LEU A 486 18.89 -6.17 -16.74
N LEU A 487 18.13 -5.57 -15.81
CA LEU A 487 17.58 -6.29 -14.67
C LEU A 487 16.62 -7.41 -15.09
N HIS A 488 15.72 -7.16 -16.04
CA HIS A 488 14.80 -8.17 -16.53
C HIS A 488 15.51 -9.33 -17.26
N GLU A 489 16.55 -9.03 -18.05
CA GLU A 489 17.40 -10.04 -18.69
C GLU A 489 18.12 -10.89 -17.62
N ALA A 490 18.66 -10.28 -16.56
CA ALA A 490 19.31 -11.01 -15.46
C ALA A 490 18.31 -11.88 -14.66
N ASP A 491 17.13 -11.37 -14.35
CA ASP A 491 16.05 -12.12 -13.69
C ASP A 491 15.61 -13.34 -14.52
N THR A 492 15.44 -13.15 -15.83
CA THR A 492 15.10 -14.25 -16.74
C THR A 492 16.16 -15.35 -16.77
N ALA A 493 17.45 -14.98 -16.72
CA ALA A 493 18.53 -15.95 -16.60
C ALA A 493 18.49 -16.66 -15.23
N ALA A 494 18.21 -15.96 -14.13
CA ALA A 494 18.09 -16.56 -12.80
C ALA A 494 16.94 -17.58 -12.74
N TYR A 495 15.82 -17.30 -13.42
CA TYR A 495 14.73 -18.27 -13.57
C TYR A 495 15.19 -19.55 -14.29
N ARG A 496 16.00 -19.44 -15.36
CA ARG A 496 16.59 -20.61 -16.00
C ARG A 496 17.53 -21.37 -15.08
N ALA A 497 18.35 -20.68 -14.28
CA ALA A 497 19.20 -21.32 -13.29
C ALA A 497 18.39 -22.16 -12.29
N LYS A 498 17.21 -21.67 -11.88
CA LYS A 498 16.28 -22.43 -11.03
C LYS A 498 15.74 -23.68 -11.73
N ALA A 499 15.37 -23.57 -13.01
CA ALA A 499 14.84 -24.68 -13.80
C ALA A 499 15.93 -25.74 -14.12
N ALA A 500 17.19 -25.34 -14.24
CA ALA A 500 18.33 -26.21 -14.52
C ALA A 500 18.86 -27.00 -13.30
N GLY A 501 18.17 -26.92 -12.16
CA GLY A 501 18.54 -27.66 -10.94
C GLY A 501 18.92 -26.81 -9.74
N ARG A 502 18.90 -25.47 -9.85
CA ARG A 502 19.29 -24.50 -8.81
C ARG A 502 20.78 -24.56 -8.46
N GLY A 503 21.26 -23.63 -7.61
CA GLY A 503 22.67 -23.61 -7.18
C GLY A 503 23.67 -23.34 -8.31
N THR A 504 23.23 -22.71 -9.40
CA THR A 504 24.05 -22.47 -10.60
C THR A 504 23.92 -21.02 -11.09
N VAL A 505 24.77 -20.67 -12.05
CA VAL A 505 24.76 -19.38 -12.75
C VAL A 505 24.36 -19.60 -14.19
N GLU A 506 23.38 -18.83 -14.67
CA GLU A 506 23.01 -18.79 -16.09
C GLU A 506 23.28 -17.40 -16.67
N VAL A 507 23.78 -17.36 -17.90
CA VAL A 507 24.08 -16.11 -18.60
C VAL A 507 22.98 -15.80 -19.61
N PHE A 508 22.51 -14.56 -19.61
CA PHE A 508 21.64 -14.03 -20.65
C PHE A 508 22.44 -13.72 -21.92
N ASP A 509 22.72 -14.77 -22.69
CA ASP A 509 23.39 -14.68 -23.98
C ASP A 509 22.40 -14.61 -25.16
N GLU A 510 22.93 -14.52 -26.38
CA GLU A 510 22.09 -14.46 -27.59
C GLU A 510 21.37 -15.79 -27.87
N VAL A 511 21.91 -16.91 -27.35
CA VAL A 511 21.29 -18.23 -27.48
C VAL A 511 20.04 -18.31 -26.59
N LEU A 512 20.13 -17.85 -25.33
CA LEU A 512 19.00 -17.70 -24.43
C LEU A 512 17.95 -16.76 -25.02
N ARG A 513 18.37 -15.59 -25.53
CA ARG A 513 17.45 -14.64 -26.16
C ARG A 513 16.69 -15.27 -27.33
N ARG A 514 17.39 -16.00 -28.21
CA ARG A 514 16.77 -16.69 -29.35
C ARG A 514 15.81 -17.78 -28.90
N HIS A 515 16.21 -18.60 -27.95
CA HIS A 515 15.33 -19.64 -27.41
C HIS A 515 14.06 -19.08 -26.76
N LEU A 516 14.15 -17.94 -26.07
CA LEU A 516 12.98 -17.27 -25.49
C LEU A 516 12.04 -16.73 -26.57
N ALA A 517 12.59 -16.16 -27.65
CA ALA A 517 11.80 -15.69 -28.78
C ALA A 517 11.13 -16.85 -29.53
N GLU A 518 11.86 -17.92 -29.83
CA GLU A 518 11.32 -19.16 -30.43
C GLU A 518 10.22 -19.76 -29.56
N ARG A 519 10.40 -19.75 -28.23
CA ARG A 519 9.39 -20.22 -27.29
C ARG A 519 8.11 -19.38 -27.33
N GLN A 520 8.22 -18.05 -27.30
CA GLN A 520 7.05 -17.18 -27.39
C GLN A 520 6.31 -17.35 -28.72
N GLU A 521 7.06 -17.52 -29.82
CA GLU A 521 6.49 -17.81 -31.14
C GLU A 521 5.74 -19.16 -31.14
N LEU A 522 6.32 -20.19 -30.53
CA LEU A 522 5.70 -21.52 -30.44
C LEU A 522 4.43 -21.51 -29.58
N GLU A 523 4.45 -20.82 -28.44
CA GLU A 523 3.28 -20.66 -27.57
C GLU A 523 2.13 -19.94 -28.31
N ALA A 524 2.43 -18.84 -29.00
CA ALA A 524 1.43 -18.12 -29.81
C ALA A 524 0.90 -18.95 -30.98
N ALA A 525 1.77 -19.72 -31.65
CA ALA A 525 1.38 -20.56 -32.77
C ALA A 525 0.51 -21.76 -32.32
N LEU A 526 0.77 -22.34 -31.16
CA LEU A 526 0.00 -23.48 -30.64
C LEU A 526 -1.45 -23.10 -30.29
N ASP A 527 -1.67 -21.88 -29.79
CA ASP A 527 -3.02 -21.37 -29.53
C ASP A 527 -3.85 -21.23 -30.82
N HIS A 528 -3.21 -20.87 -31.92
CA HIS A 528 -3.86 -20.79 -33.24
C HIS A 528 -4.06 -22.18 -33.88
N ALA A 529 -3.14 -23.11 -33.66
CA ALA A 529 -3.13 -24.43 -34.31
C ALA A 529 -4.43 -25.23 -34.10
N LEU A 530 -5.02 -25.17 -32.91
CA LEU A 530 -6.30 -25.81 -32.59
C LEU A 530 -7.46 -25.25 -33.41
N ALA A 531 -7.51 -23.92 -33.62
CA ALA A 531 -8.57 -23.27 -34.37
C ALA A 531 -8.39 -23.39 -35.88
N ALA A 532 -7.14 -23.48 -36.34
CA ALA A 532 -6.77 -23.58 -37.75
C ALA A 532 -6.78 -25.02 -38.30
N GLY A 533 -7.03 -26.03 -37.47
CA GLY A 533 -7.05 -27.44 -37.90
C GLY A 533 -5.66 -27.98 -38.25
N GLU A 534 -4.61 -27.46 -37.61
CA GLU A 534 -3.22 -27.85 -37.89
C GLU A 534 -2.76 -29.08 -37.09
N LEU A 535 -3.50 -29.46 -36.06
CA LEU A 535 -3.27 -30.70 -35.31
C LEU A 535 -3.94 -31.87 -36.03
N VAL A 536 -3.21 -32.97 -36.17
CA VAL A 536 -3.67 -34.21 -36.82
C VAL A 536 -3.28 -35.42 -35.96
N LEU A 537 -4.03 -36.51 -36.09
CA LEU A 537 -3.71 -37.77 -35.43
C LEU A 537 -3.04 -38.74 -36.40
N HIS A 538 -1.94 -39.33 -35.96
CA HIS A 538 -1.38 -40.53 -36.55
C HIS A 538 -1.70 -41.72 -35.64
N TYR A 539 -1.87 -42.90 -36.22
CA TYR A 539 -2.26 -44.10 -35.50
C TYR A 539 -1.18 -45.15 -35.64
N GLN A 540 -0.74 -45.72 -34.52
CA GLN A 540 0.24 -46.80 -34.49
C GLN A 540 -0.44 -48.11 -34.08
N PRO A 541 -0.25 -49.21 -34.83
CA PRO A 541 -0.92 -50.47 -34.55
C PRO A 541 -0.36 -51.15 -33.29
N VAL A 542 -1.27 -51.70 -32.49
CA VAL A 542 -0.98 -52.57 -31.33
C VAL A 542 -1.47 -53.98 -31.66
N LEU A 543 -0.60 -54.97 -31.56
CA LEU A 543 -0.88 -56.34 -31.97
C LEU A 543 -0.82 -57.30 -30.78
N ALA A 544 -1.58 -58.39 -30.85
CA ALA A 544 -1.42 -59.51 -29.93
C ALA A 544 -0.06 -60.18 -30.15
N ALA A 545 0.72 -60.36 -29.09
CA ALA A 545 2.10 -60.84 -29.16
C ALA A 545 2.17 -62.22 -29.82
N VAL A 546 1.27 -63.14 -29.45
CA VAL A 546 1.27 -64.53 -29.92
C VAL A 546 0.63 -64.68 -31.30
N SER A 547 -0.62 -64.23 -31.48
CA SER A 547 -1.37 -64.44 -32.73
C SER A 547 -1.00 -63.45 -33.84
N GLY A 548 -0.36 -62.32 -33.51
CA GLY A 548 -0.11 -61.24 -34.47
C GLY A 548 -1.37 -60.54 -34.98
N SER A 549 -2.54 -60.80 -34.37
CA SER A 549 -3.79 -60.13 -34.73
C SER A 549 -3.78 -58.69 -34.22
N LEU A 550 -4.32 -57.78 -35.03
CA LEU A 550 -4.50 -56.38 -34.64
C LEU A 550 -5.46 -56.30 -33.45
N SER A 551 -5.03 -55.63 -32.38
CA SER A 551 -5.81 -55.42 -31.15
C SER A 551 -6.39 -54.00 -31.09
N GLY A 552 -5.65 -53.02 -31.61
CA GLY A 552 -6.06 -51.64 -31.61
C GLY A 552 -5.01 -50.71 -32.19
N TYR A 553 -5.20 -49.42 -31.94
CA TYR A 553 -4.26 -48.38 -32.33
C TYR A 553 -4.00 -47.40 -31.18
N GLU A 554 -2.78 -46.91 -31.08
CA GLU A 554 -2.47 -45.74 -30.28
C GLU A 554 -2.59 -44.47 -31.13
N ALA A 555 -3.37 -43.50 -30.66
CA ALA A 555 -3.55 -42.21 -31.29
C ALA A 555 -2.48 -41.23 -30.84
N LEU A 556 -1.64 -40.82 -31.78
CA LEU A 556 -0.45 -40.01 -31.57
C LEU A 556 -0.61 -38.66 -32.26
N VAL A 557 -0.71 -37.60 -31.46
CA VAL A 557 -0.86 -36.24 -31.97
C VAL A 557 0.38 -35.80 -32.78
N ARG A 558 0.14 -35.11 -33.88
CA ARG A 558 1.14 -34.46 -34.73
C ARG A 558 0.68 -33.05 -35.05
N TRP A 559 1.62 -32.14 -35.29
CA TRP A 559 1.31 -30.77 -35.67
C TRP A 559 1.83 -30.48 -37.08
N GLN A 560 0.93 -30.24 -38.04
CA GLN A 560 1.25 -29.76 -39.36
C GLN A 560 1.52 -28.26 -39.32
N ARG A 561 2.68 -27.87 -38.77
CA ARG A 561 3.02 -26.48 -38.56
C ARG A 561 3.36 -25.79 -39.89
N PRO A 562 2.66 -24.69 -40.26
CA PRO A 562 2.96 -23.92 -41.46
C PRO A 562 4.45 -23.51 -41.52
N GLY A 563 5.11 -23.78 -42.64
CA GLY A 563 6.54 -23.46 -42.83
C GLY A 563 7.54 -24.43 -42.18
N HIS A 564 7.09 -25.35 -41.31
CA HIS A 564 7.95 -26.30 -40.59
C HIS A 564 7.64 -27.77 -40.88
N GLY A 565 6.50 -28.07 -41.51
CA GLY A 565 6.09 -29.44 -41.84
C GLY A 565 5.47 -30.18 -40.66
N LEU A 566 5.57 -31.51 -40.66
CA LEU A 566 4.99 -32.36 -39.61
C LEU A 566 5.92 -32.42 -38.39
N VAL A 567 5.47 -31.84 -37.28
CA VAL A 567 6.19 -31.76 -36.00
C VAL A 567 5.66 -32.83 -35.05
N GLY A 568 6.58 -33.57 -34.43
CA GLY A 568 6.26 -34.61 -33.43
C GLY A 568 5.96 -34.04 -32.05
N PRO A 569 5.33 -34.84 -31.17
CA PRO A 569 4.88 -34.41 -29.83
C PRO A 569 6.02 -33.90 -28.95
N ASP A 570 7.21 -34.52 -29.00
CA ASP A 570 8.38 -34.11 -28.22
C ASP A 570 8.78 -32.63 -28.38
N ALA A 571 8.47 -32.04 -29.55
CA ALA A 571 8.82 -30.67 -29.86
C ALA A 571 7.79 -29.63 -29.38
N PHE A 572 6.54 -30.01 -29.07
CA PHE A 572 5.49 -29.05 -28.70
C PHE A 572 4.71 -29.41 -27.42
N VAL A 573 4.60 -30.68 -27.04
CA VAL A 573 3.89 -31.12 -25.83
C VAL A 573 4.47 -30.51 -24.56
N PRO A 574 5.81 -30.48 -24.33
CA PRO A 574 6.37 -29.84 -23.14
C PRO A 574 6.01 -28.34 -23.00
N PHE A 575 5.81 -27.66 -24.13
CA PHE A 575 5.38 -26.27 -24.17
C PHE A 575 3.88 -26.13 -23.92
N ALA A 576 3.07 -26.99 -24.52
CA ALA A 576 1.63 -27.08 -24.29
C ALA A 576 1.30 -27.33 -22.81
N GLU A 577 2.10 -28.15 -22.13
CA GLU A 577 1.96 -28.43 -20.71
C GLU A 577 2.25 -27.21 -19.85
N GLN A 578 3.20 -26.36 -20.23
CA GLN A 578 3.55 -25.14 -19.47
C GLN A 578 2.50 -24.04 -19.68
N SER A 579 2.06 -23.82 -20.92
CA SER A 579 1.03 -22.81 -21.25
C SER A 579 -0.38 -23.21 -20.80
N GLY A 580 -0.62 -24.51 -20.56
CA GLY A 580 -1.94 -25.06 -20.28
C GLY A 580 -2.76 -25.35 -21.54
N ALA A 581 -2.19 -25.15 -22.73
CA ALA A 581 -2.83 -25.57 -23.99
C ALA A 581 -3.02 -27.10 -24.07
N ILE A 582 -2.24 -27.90 -23.33
CA ILE A 582 -2.30 -29.36 -23.36
C ILE A 582 -3.68 -29.93 -23.01
N THR A 583 -4.46 -29.27 -22.14
CA THR A 583 -5.80 -29.76 -21.76
C THR A 583 -6.78 -29.62 -22.91
N ARG A 584 -6.72 -28.50 -23.65
CA ARG A 584 -7.51 -28.28 -24.87
C ARG A 584 -7.11 -29.24 -25.99
N ILE A 585 -5.81 -29.50 -26.14
CA ILE A 585 -5.30 -30.50 -27.10
C ILE A 585 -5.79 -31.89 -26.71
N GLY A 586 -5.65 -32.30 -25.44
CA GLY A 586 -6.13 -33.59 -24.95
C GLY A 586 -7.62 -33.81 -25.19
N ALA A 587 -8.45 -32.81 -24.91
CA ALA A 587 -9.88 -32.86 -25.20
C ALA A 587 -10.18 -33.04 -26.70
N TRP A 588 -9.41 -32.39 -27.58
CA TRP A 588 -9.53 -32.57 -29.03
C TRP A 588 -9.06 -33.97 -29.47
N VAL A 589 -7.91 -34.45 -28.98
CA VAL A 589 -7.37 -35.79 -29.30
C VAL A 589 -8.37 -36.87 -28.90
N LEU A 590 -8.95 -36.79 -27.70
CA LEU A 590 -9.97 -37.75 -27.22
C LEU A 590 -11.16 -37.83 -28.18
N ARG A 591 -11.72 -36.68 -28.58
CA ARG A 591 -12.85 -36.63 -29.51
C ARG A 591 -12.49 -37.21 -30.86
N GLU A 592 -11.38 -36.76 -31.45
CA GLU A 592 -10.97 -37.14 -32.80
C GLU A 592 -10.65 -38.64 -32.88
N ALA A 593 -9.93 -39.17 -31.89
CA ALA A 593 -9.61 -40.60 -31.82
C ALA A 593 -10.87 -41.48 -31.71
N CYS A 594 -11.84 -41.08 -30.88
CA CYS A 594 -13.10 -41.81 -30.76
C CYS A 594 -13.93 -41.75 -32.05
N HIS A 595 -14.03 -40.56 -32.66
CA HIS A 595 -14.72 -40.39 -33.94
C HIS A 595 -14.09 -41.24 -35.05
N GLN A 596 -12.76 -41.26 -35.15
CA GLN A 596 -12.05 -42.01 -36.17
C GLN A 596 -12.28 -43.52 -36.05
N LEU A 597 -12.24 -44.07 -34.83
CA LEU A 597 -12.49 -45.50 -34.61
C LEU A 597 -13.92 -45.89 -34.97
N VAL A 598 -14.91 -45.04 -34.65
CA VAL A 598 -16.31 -45.27 -35.06
C VAL A 598 -16.45 -45.20 -36.58
N GLU A 599 -15.77 -44.28 -37.25
CA GLU A 599 -15.76 -44.19 -38.72
C GLU A 599 -15.21 -45.47 -39.36
N TRP A 600 -14.06 -45.95 -38.88
CA TRP A 600 -13.49 -47.23 -39.36
C TRP A 600 -14.40 -48.41 -39.07
N THR A 601 -15.03 -48.44 -37.90
CA THR A 601 -16.02 -49.46 -37.54
C THR A 601 -17.21 -49.47 -38.51
N ARG A 602 -17.71 -48.30 -38.92
CA ARG A 602 -18.79 -48.20 -39.90
C ARG A 602 -18.36 -48.67 -41.29
N ALA A 603 -17.13 -48.36 -41.69
CA ALA A 603 -16.58 -48.75 -42.99
C ALA A 603 -16.31 -50.26 -43.09
N GLN A 604 -15.74 -50.88 -42.05
CA GLN A 604 -15.50 -52.32 -42.00
C GLN A 604 -15.81 -52.89 -40.59
N PRO A 605 -17.08 -53.22 -40.31
CA PRO A 605 -17.51 -53.67 -38.97
C PRO A 605 -16.82 -54.95 -38.49
N THR A 606 -16.52 -55.88 -39.39
CA THR A 606 -15.86 -57.16 -39.07
C THR A 606 -14.40 -56.98 -38.66
N THR A 607 -13.72 -55.97 -39.20
CA THR A 607 -12.29 -55.71 -38.98
C THR A 607 -12.08 -54.83 -37.76
N TYR A 608 -12.81 -53.72 -37.67
CA TYR A 608 -12.59 -52.70 -36.63
C TYR A 608 -13.55 -52.78 -35.45
N GLY A 609 -14.62 -53.58 -35.53
CA GLY A 609 -15.67 -53.62 -34.51
C GLY A 609 -15.23 -54.08 -33.13
N ALA A 610 -14.14 -54.84 -33.03
CA ALA A 610 -13.56 -55.28 -31.76
C ALA A 610 -12.29 -54.50 -31.36
N LEU A 611 -11.82 -53.57 -32.19
CA LEU A 611 -10.58 -52.85 -31.96
C LEU A 611 -10.76 -51.71 -30.97
N ARG A 612 -9.68 -51.42 -30.26
CA ARG A 612 -9.56 -50.32 -29.29
C ARG A 612 -8.75 -49.16 -29.86
N VAL A 613 -8.94 -47.97 -29.31
CA VAL A 613 -8.06 -46.82 -29.53
C VAL A 613 -7.52 -46.32 -28.20
N ALA A 614 -6.20 -46.16 -28.12
CA ALA A 614 -5.52 -45.64 -26.96
C ALA A 614 -5.16 -44.16 -27.13
N VAL A 615 -5.37 -43.35 -26.09
CA VAL A 615 -5.13 -41.91 -26.08
C VAL A 615 -4.33 -41.53 -24.84
N ASN A 616 -3.19 -40.88 -25.07
CA ASN A 616 -2.35 -40.32 -24.02
C ASN A 616 -2.97 -39.09 -23.37
N VAL A 617 -3.02 -39.09 -22.04
CA VAL A 617 -3.51 -37.98 -21.21
C VAL A 617 -2.37 -37.45 -20.34
N SER A 618 -2.02 -36.18 -20.56
CA SER A 618 -0.99 -35.49 -19.77
C SER A 618 -1.36 -35.43 -18.28
N GLY A 619 -0.35 -35.38 -17.40
CA GLY A 619 -0.58 -35.23 -15.96
C GLY A 619 -1.35 -33.95 -15.61
N ARG A 620 -1.16 -32.87 -16.36
CA ARG A 620 -1.91 -31.62 -16.16
C ARG A 620 -3.39 -31.77 -16.50
N HIS A 621 -3.74 -32.52 -17.54
CA HIS A 621 -5.15 -32.79 -17.89
C HIS A 621 -5.80 -33.74 -16.88
N LEU A 622 -5.05 -34.73 -16.36
CA LEU A 622 -5.52 -35.60 -15.25
C LEU A 622 -5.79 -34.82 -13.96
N GLN A 623 -4.96 -33.81 -13.68
CA GLN A 623 -5.15 -32.89 -12.55
C GLN A 623 -6.21 -31.81 -12.80
N ASP A 624 -6.75 -31.69 -14.01
CA ASP A 624 -7.87 -30.80 -14.28
C ASP A 624 -9.20 -31.48 -13.95
N ALA A 625 -10.14 -30.73 -13.38
CA ALA A 625 -11.47 -31.25 -13.04
C ALA A 625 -12.30 -31.57 -14.30
N VAL A 626 -11.94 -31.00 -15.45
CA VAL A 626 -12.70 -31.13 -16.71
C VAL A 626 -12.47 -32.46 -17.44
N LEU A 627 -11.42 -33.24 -17.10
CA LEU A 627 -11.10 -34.47 -17.83
C LEU A 627 -12.27 -35.47 -17.88
N LEU A 628 -12.99 -35.63 -16.77
CA LEU A 628 -14.12 -36.56 -16.71
C LEU A 628 -15.22 -36.15 -17.72
N ASP A 629 -15.48 -34.86 -17.84
CA ASP A 629 -16.45 -34.32 -18.78
C ASP A 629 -15.93 -34.38 -20.22
N ASP A 630 -14.63 -34.20 -20.46
CA ASP A 630 -14.01 -34.36 -21.78
C ASP A 630 -14.12 -35.80 -22.30
N VAL A 631 -13.83 -36.80 -21.47
CA VAL A 631 -13.97 -38.23 -21.81
C VAL A 631 -15.44 -38.56 -22.07
N ARG A 632 -16.35 -38.13 -21.19
CA ARG A 632 -17.80 -38.33 -21.39
C ARG A 632 -18.25 -37.72 -22.72
N THR A 633 -17.86 -36.48 -22.99
CA THR A 633 -18.22 -35.76 -24.21
C THR A 633 -17.70 -36.48 -25.45
N ALA A 634 -16.47 -36.99 -25.43
CA ALA A 634 -15.89 -37.72 -26.56
C ALA A 634 -16.63 -39.03 -26.86
N LEU A 635 -17.03 -39.78 -25.82
CA LEU A 635 -17.83 -41.00 -25.97
C LEU A 635 -19.23 -40.69 -26.49
N GLU A 636 -19.91 -39.69 -25.91
CA GLU A 636 -21.26 -39.29 -26.30
C GLU A 636 -21.32 -38.73 -27.73
N SER A 637 -20.33 -37.91 -28.13
CA SER A 637 -20.32 -37.29 -29.46
C SER A 637 -20.00 -38.28 -30.59
N SER A 638 -19.12 -39.25 -30.31
CA SER A 638 -18.71 -40.28 -31.28
C SER A 638 -19.69 -41.47 -31.32
N GLY A 639 -20.32 -41.80 -30.20
CA GLY A 639 -21.10 -43.02 -30.01
C GLY A 639 -20.24 -44.28 -29.84
N LEU A 640 -18.95 -44.14 -29.49
CA LEU A 640 -18.06 -45.27 -29.24
C LEU A 640 -18.46 -46.00 -27.95
N GLU A 641 -18.44 -47.33 -27.95
CA GLU A 641 -18.60 -48.09 -26.71
C GLU A 641 -17.43 -47.79 -25.73
N PRO A 642 -17.70 -47.46 -24.45
CA PRO A 642 -16.67 -47.00 -23.53
C PRO A 642 -15.46 -47.94 -23.40
N ASP A 643 -15.68 -49.25 -23.43
CA ASP A 643 -14.64 -50.27 -23.25
C ASP A 643 -13.63 -50.36 -24.42
N ARG A 644 -13.89 -49.62 -25.49
CA ARG A 644 -13.02 -49.49 -26.67
C ARG A 644 -12.11 -48.28 -26.64
N LEU A 645 -12.30 -47.37 -25.68
CA LEU A 645 -11.37 -46.29 -25.40
C LEU A 645 -10.41 -46.72 -24.28
N VAL A 646 -9.11 -46.63 -24.56
CA VAL A 646 -8.04 -46.82 -23.56
C VAL A 646 -7.43 -45.45 -23.26
N VAL A 647 -7.44 -45.05 -22.00
CA VAL A 647 -6.78 -43.81 -21.56
C VAL A 647 -5.42 -44.16 -20.97
N GLU A 648 -4.36 -43.61 -21.57
CA GLU A 648 -2.97 -43.81 -21.18
C GLU A 648 -2.49 -42.68 -20.29
N VAL A 649 -1.85 -43.01 -19.16
CA VAL A 649 -1.24 -42.06 -18.24
C VAL A 649 0.17 -42.51 -17.87
N THR A 650 1.13 -41.60 -17.88
CA THR A 650 2.53 -41.94 -17.61
C THR A 650 2.78 -42.24 -16.13
N GLU A 651 3.75 -43.13 -15.86
CA GLU A 651 4.13 -43.54 -14.50
C GLU A 651 4.47 -42.36 -13.57
N THR A 652 5.12 -41.31 -14.10
CA THR A 652 5.57 -40.16 -13.32
C THR A 652 4.44 -39.34 -12.69
N VAL A 653 3.22 -39.42 -13.23
CA VAL A 653 2.04 -38.73 -12.71
C VAL A 653 1.50 -39.42 -11.46
N LEU A 654 1.89 -40.68 -11.19
CA LEU A 654 1.36 -41.52 -10.12
C LEU A 654 2.06 -41.32 -8.77
N VAL A 655 2.97 -40.36 -8.63
CA VAL A 655 3.75 -40.14 -7.40
C VAL A 655 2.88 -39.65 -6.22
N ASP A 656 1.73 -39.02 -6.48
CA ASP A 656 0.77 -38.56 -5.46
C ASP A 656 -0.55 -39.37 -5.53
N VAL A 657 -0.46 -40.64 -5.13
CA VAL A 657 -1.43 -41.72 -5.42
C VAL A 657 -2.85 -41.43 -4.93
N HIS A 658 -3.05 -40.64 -3.86
CA HIS A 658 -4.37 -40.51 -3.24
C HIS A 658 -5.34 -39.65 -4.06
N GLU A 659 -4.90 -38.47 -4.52
CA GLU A 659 -5.77 -37.57 -5.30
C GLU A 659 -5.90 -38.03 -6.76
N VAL A 660 -4.83 -38.59 -7.34
CA VAL A 660 -4.84 -39.13 -8.70
C VAL A 660 -5.68 -40.41 -8.80
N GLY A 661 -5.61 -41.28 -7.78
CA GLY A 661 -6.34 -42.55 -7.75
C GLY A 661 -7.86 -42.38 -7.79
N GLU A 662 -8.43 -41.40 -7.08
CA GLU A 662 -9.88 -41.12 -7.11
C GLU A 662 -10.36 -40.68 -8.49
N ARG A 663 -9.55 -39.88 -9.20
CA ARG A 663 -9.89 -39.38 -10.55
C ARG A 663 -9.80 -40.48 -11.58
N LEU A 664 -8.76 -41.30 -11.53
CA LEU A 664 -8.63 -42.49 -12.37
C LEU A 664 -9.81 -43.45 -12.14
N ALA A 665 -10.21 -43.67 -10.88
CA ALA A 665 -11.38 -44.48 -10.56
C ALA A 665 -12.67 -43.87 -11.15
N ALA A 666 -12.83 -42.55 -11.12
CA ALA A 666 -13.97 -41.86 -11.71
C ALA A 666 -13.99 -41.98 -13.25
N VAL A 667 -12.84 -41.86 -13.92
CA VAL A 667 -12.73 -42.05 -15.37
C VAL A 667 -13.07 -43.49 -15.73
N ARG A 668 -12.50 -44.48 -15.04
CA ARG A 668 -12.81 -45.91 -15.24
C ARG A 668 -14.28 -46.23 -14.99
N ALA A 669 -14.95 -45.54 -14.08
CA ALA A 669 -16.38 -45.71 -13.82
C ALA A 669 -17.28 -45.33 -15.02
N LEU A 670 -16.76 -44.59 -16.01
CA LEU A 670 -17.43 -44.38 -17.30
C LEU A 670 -17.43 -45.63 -18.20
N GLY A 671 -16.67 -46.66 -17.84
CA GLY A 671 -16.54 -47.90 -18.59
C GLY A 671 -15.33 -47.95 -19.53
N VAL A 672 -14.48 -46.93 -19.53
CA VAL A 672 -13.22 -46.91 -20.31
C VAL A 672 -12.14 -47.76 -19.65
N ARG A 673 -11.16 -48.19 -20.44
CA ARG A 673 -9.97 -48.88 -19.93
C ARG A 673 -8.88 -47.89 -19.56
N LEU A 674 -8.12 -48.22 -18.53
CA LEU A 674 -6.97 -47.43 -18.11
C LEU A 674 -5.66 -48.20 -18.34
N SER A 675 -4.68 -47.51 -18.91
CA SER A 675 -3.35 -48.03 -19.18
C SER A 675 -2.28 -47.16 -18.53
N ILE A 676 -1.31 -47.79 -17.88
CA ILE A 676 -0.15 -47.10 -17.30
C ILE A 676 1.01 -47.17 -18.30
N ASP A 677 1.47 -46.00 -18.73
CA ASP A 677 2.50 -45.82 -19.76
C ASP A 677 3.89 -45.53 -19.17
N ASP A 678 4.94 -45.73 -19.99
CA ASP A 678 6.36 -45.54 -19.67
C ASP A 678 6.85 -46.32 -18.43
N PHE A 679 6.24 -47.46 -18.13
CA PHE A 679 6.51 -48.18 -16.88
C PHE A 679 7.93 -48.78 -16.86
N GLY A 680 8.67 -48.48 -15.80
CA GLY A 680 10.06 -48.91 -15.59
C GLY A 680 11.12 -47.81 -15.76
N THR A 681 10.69 -46.58 -16.04
CA THR A 681 11.56 -45.40 -16.16
C THR A 681 11.63 -44.56 -14.87
N GLY A 682 10.79 -44.85 -13.87
CA GLY A 682 10.53 -43.93 -12.74
C GLY A 682 10.43 -44.55 -11.32
N TYR A 683 9.55 -43.93 -10.51
CA TYR A 683 9.46 -44.04 -9.04
C TYR A 683 8.32 -44.94 -8.52
N THR A 684 7.44 -45.45 -9.39
CA THR A 684 6.26 -46.22 -8.99
C THR A 684 6.67 -47.62 -8.56
N SER A 685 6.39 -47.95 -7.29
CA SER A 685 6.67 -49.28 -6.77
C SER A 685 5.56 -50.26 -7.18
N PHE A 686 5.92 -51.53 -7.40
CA PHE A 686 4.93 -52.62 -7.63
C PHE A 686 3.82 -52.68 -6.58
N GLY A 687 4.09 -52.24 -5.34
CA GLY A 687 3.09 -52.15 -4.29
C GLY A 687 2.00 -51.12 -4.54
N GLN A 688 2.30 -50.03 -5.25
CA GLN A 688 1.31 -49.01 -5.63
C GLN A 688 0.43 -49.51 -6.78
N LEU A 689 1.01 -50.27 -7.72
CA LEU A 689 0.30 -50.87 -8.85
C LEU A 689 -0.90 -51.72 -8.40
N ALA A 690 -0.75 -52.45 -7.30
CA ALA A 690 -1.80 -53.31 -6.73
C ALA A 690 -3.06 -52.54 -6.30
N THR A 691 -2.97 -51.23 -6.10
CA THR A 691 -4.08 -50.37 -5.63
C THR A 691 -4.64 -49.45 -6.71
N LEU A 692 -3.96 -49.36 -7.86
CA LEU A 692 -4.38 -48.48 -8.95
C LEU A 692 -5.47 -49.13 -9.78
N PRO A 693 -6.50 -48.38 -10.21
CA PRO A 693 -7.57 -48.90 -11.07
C PRO A 693 -7.11 -49.00 -12.54
N ALA A 694 -6.02 -49.73 -12.81
CA ALA A 694 -5.50 -49.95 -14.16
C ALA A 694 -6.00 -51.29 -14.73
N ASP A 695 -6.09 -51.37 -16.06
CA ASP A 695 -6.42 -52.57 -16.81
C ASP A 695 -5.24 -53.03 -17.69
N GLU A 696 -4.35 -52.11 -18.08
CA GLU A 696 -3.20 -52.36 -18.94
C GLU A 696 -1.91 -51.71 -18.36
N LEU A 697 -0.77 -52.32 -18.65
CA LEU A 697 0.57 -51.84 -18.28
C LEU A 697 1.48 -51.86 -19.51
N LYS A 698 1.95 -50.69 -19.95
CA LYS A 698 2.90 -50.57 -21.06
C LYS A 698 4.33 -50.50 -20.53
N ILE A 699 5.16 -51.43 -20.97
CA ILE A 699 6.57 -51.53 -20.62
C ILE A 699 7.37 -50.68 -21.59
N ASP A 700 8.10 -49.70 -21.04
CA ASP A 700 8.91 -48.78 -21.83
C ASP A 700 9.99 -49.52 -22.64
N ARG A 701 10.26 -48.99 -23.84
CA ARG A 701 11.24 -49.53 -24.79
C ARG A 701 12.61 -49.74 -24.18
N SER A 702 13.05 -48.93 -23.22
CA SER A 702 14.40 -49.02 -22.63
C SER A 702 14.67 -50.35 -21.92
N LEU A 703 13.61 -51.03 -21.47
CA LEU A 703 13.68 -52.36 -20.87
C LEU A 703 13.74 -53.48 -21.92
N VAL A 704 13.25 -53.22 -23.13
CA VAL A 704 13.23 -54.17 -24.25
C VAL A 704 14.51 -54.08 -25.09
N THR A 705 15.00 -52.88 -25.37
CA THR A 705 16.15 -52.64 -26.27
C THR A 705 17.49 -53.18 -25.73
N ALA A 706 17.61 -53.37 -24.41
CA ALA A 706 18.88 -53.71 -23.76
C ALA A 706 18.86 -55.11 -23.13
N ALA A 707 18.82 -56.15 -23.97
CA ALA A 707 18.79 -57.56 -23.60
C ALA A 707 20.11 -58.05 -22.93
N THR A 708 20.39 -57.59 -21.72
CA THR A 708 21.33 -58.27 -20.82
C THR A 708 20.58 -59.30 -19.98
N PRO A 709 21.20 -60.42 -19.55
CA PRO A 709 20.51 -61.46 -18.79
C PRO A 709 19.73 -60.93 -17.57
N GLY A 710 20.32 -59.98 -16.84
CA GLY A 710 19.66 -59.36 -15.67
C GLY A 710 18.46 -58.47 -16.03
N ARG A 711 18.44 -57.83 -17.19
CA ARG A 711 17.27 -57.06 -17.67
C ARG A 711 16.16 -57.97 -18.17
N THR A 712 16.49 -59.09 -18.81
CA THR A 712 15.49 -60.10 -19.21
C THR A 712 14.80 -60.72 -18.01
N ASP A 713 15.54 -61.03 -16.94
CA ASP A 713 14.96 -61.53 -15.69
C ASP A 713 14.06 -60.49 -15.01
N LEU A 714 14.46 -59.22 -15.04
CA LEU A 714 13.63 -58.11 -14.57
C LEU A 714 12.34 -58.02 -15.38
N LEU A 715 12.42 -58.00 -16.71
CA LEU A 715 11.25 -57.98 -17.59
C LEU A 715 10.29 -59.14 -17.27
N ARG A 716 10.83 -60.34 -17.04
CA ARG A 716 10.03 -61.52 -16.65
C ARG A 716 9.35 -61.38 -15.31
N LEU A 717 10.04 -60.81 -14.33
CA LEU A 717 9.44 -60.52 -13.03
C LEU A 717 8.31 -59.48 -13.17
N MET A 718 8.52 -58.43 -13.98
CA MET A 718 7.54 -57.37 -14.20
C MET A 718 6.26 -57.90 -14.87
N VAL A 719 6.41 -58.68 -15.94
CA VAL A 719 5.27 -59.32 -16.64
C VAL A 719 4.49 -60.22 -15.69
N HIS A 720 5.19 -61.07 -14.94
CA HIS A 720 4.55 -61.98 -13.99
C HIS A 720 3.80 -61.24 -12.88
N ALA A 721 4.37 -60.15 -12.35
CA ALA A 721 3.73 -59.33 -11.33
C ALA A 721 2.48 -58.61 -11.87
N ALA A 722 2.53 -58.06 -13.08
CA ALA A 722 1.40 -57.43 -13.73
C ALA A 722 0.23 -58.41 -13.94
N HIS A 723 0.53 -59.63 -14.41
CA HIS A 723 -0.45 -60.71 -14.55
C HIS A 723 -1.05 -61.14 -13.21
N ALA A 724 -0.26 -61.17 -12.14
CA ALA A 724 -0.77 -61.48 -10.80
C ALA A 724 -1.80 -60.44 -10.30
N PHE A 725 -1.72 -59.20 -10.80
CA PHE A 725 -2.71 -58.14 -10.55
C PHE A 725 -3.84 -58.09 -11.59
N GLY A 726 -3.84 -59.00 -12.57
CA GLY A 726 -4.86 -59.07 -13.62
C GLY A 726 -4.72 -58.01 -14.72
N LEU A 727 -3.53 -57.42 -14.86
CA LEU A 727 -3.24 -56.42 -15.89
C LEU A 727 -2.81 -57.08 -17.20
N VAL A 728 -3.21 -56.50 -18.33
CA VAL A 728 -2.69 -56.85 -19.65
C VAL A 728 -1.37 -56.12 -19.88
N VAL A 729 -0.34 -56.82 -20.35
CA VAL A 729 0.98 -56.22 -20.56
C VAL A 729 1.22 -55.92 -22.03
N VAL A 730 1.57 -54.66 -22.31
CA VAL A 730 1.99 -54.19 -23.64
C VAL A 730 3.49 -53.95 -23.62
N ALA A 731 4.24 -54.51 -24.57
CA ALA A 731 5.65 -54.18 -24.74
C ALA A 731 5.84 -53.16 -25.87
N GLU A 732 6.52 -52.05 -25.57
CA GLU A 732 6.76 -50.98 -26.53
C GLU A 732 8.14 -51.01 -27.17
N GLY A 733 8.26 -50.27 -28.28
CA GLY A 733 9.54 -50.05 -28.96
C GLY A 733 10.13 -51.31 -29.61
N ILE A 734 9.29 -52.22 -30.08
CA ILE A 734 9.75 -53.39 -30.83
C ILE A 734 10.25 -52.96 -32.23
N GLU A 735 11.56 -52.97 -32.41
CA GLU A 735 12.24 -52.54 -33.64
C GLU A 735 12.83 -53.71 -34.44
N ASP A 736 13.12 -54.85 -33.81
CA ASP A 736 13.69 -56.03 -34.45
C ASP A 736 13.05 -57.36 -34.00
N ALA A 737 13.34 -58.44 -34.73
CA ALA A 737 12.73 -59.75 -34.50
C ALA A 737 13.18 -60.40 -33.18
N ASP A 738 14.41 -60.14 -32.73
CA ASP A 738 14.94 -60.72 -31.49
C ASP A 738 14.22 -60.14 -30.28
N GLN A 739 13.90 -58.84 -30.31
CA GLN A 739 13.07 -58.18 -29.31
C GLN A 739 11.65 -58.76 -29.27
N LEU A 740 11.05 -59.03 -30.45
CA LEU A 740 9.72 -59.63 -30.54
C LEU A 740 9.69 -61.04 -29.95
N ASP A 741 10.71 -61.85 -30.23
CA ASP A 741 10.83 -63.21 -29.68
C ASP A 741 11.10 -63.20 -28.17
N LEU A 742 11.87 -62.22 -27.69
CA LEU A 742 12.11 -62.00 -26.26
C LEU A 742 10.81 -61.73 -25.51
N VAL A 743 10.03 -60.72 -25.93
CA VAL A 743 8.79 -60.33 -25.22
C VAL A 743 7.72 -61.41 -25.29
N ARG A 744 7.69 -62.20 -26.38
CA ARG A 744 6.88 -63.42 -26.48
C ARG A 744 7.30 -64.50 -25.49
N GLY A 745 8.61 -64.78 -25.41
CA GLY A 745 9.16 -65.79 -24.51
C GLY A 745 8.98 -65.45 -23.03
N VAL A 746 8.84 -64.16 -22.72
CA VAL A 746 8.57 -63.66 -21.37
C VAL A 746 7.07 -63.62 -21.05
N GLY A 747 6.20 -63.66 -22.06
CA GLY A 747 4.74 -63.76 -21.90
C GLY A 747 4.00 -62.44 -21.97
N CYS A 748 4.52 -61.41 -22.65
CA CYS A 748 3.76 -60.19 -22.91
C CYS A 748 2.51 -60.48 -23.76
N ASP A 749 1.40 -59.79 -23.49
CA ASP A 749 0.12 -60.03 -24.15
C ASP A 749 0.02 -59.28 -25.49
N LEU A 750 0.44 -58.02 -25.49
CA LEU A 750 0.39 -57.11 -26.62
C LEU A 750 1.78 -56.53 -26.93
N VAL A 751 1.99 -56.12 -28.17
CA VAL A 751 3.25 -55.55 -28.67
C VAL A 751 3.01 -54.37 -29.59
N GLN A 752 3.89 -53.38 -29.49
CA GLN A 752 3.89 -52.17 -30.30
C GLN A 752 5.32 -51.74 -30.66
N GLY A 753 5.54 -51.28 -31.89
CA GLY A 753 6.85 -50.81 -32.32
C GLY A 753 7.00 -50.67 -33.82
N TYR A 754 8.15 -50.14 -34.25
CA TYR A 754 8.40 -49.84 -35.67
C TYR A 754 8.55 -51.07 -36.56
N LEU A 755 8.91 -52.24 -36.00
CA LEU A 755 8.88 -53.51 -36.72
C LEU A 755 7.45 -53.85 -37.17
N LEU A 756 6.48 -53.53 -36.31
CA LEU A 756 5.08 -53.87 -36.48
C LEU A 756 4.37 -52.82 -37.32
N GLY A 757 4.61 -51.54 -37.07
CA GLY A 757 4.10 -50.46 -37.91
C GLY A 757 4.52 -49.10 -37.36
N ARG A 758 4.78 -48.16 -38.27
CA ARG A 758 5.05 -46.78 -37.89
C ARG A 758 3.74 -45.99 -37.73
N PRO A 759 3.70 -44.96 -36.88
CA PRO A 759 2.55 -44.06 -36.78
C PRO A 759 2.20 -43.44 -38.14
N ALA A 760 0.98 -43.66 -38.63
CA ALA A 760 0.54 -43.25 -39.97
C ALA A 760 -0.81 -42.50 -39.91
N PRO A 761 -1.10 -41.59 -40.87
CA PRO A 761 -2.38 -40.90 -40.94
C PRO A 761 -3.55 -41.86 -41.26
N ALA A 762 -4.78 -41.46 -40.91
CA ALA A 762 -5.97 -42.29 -41.06
C ALA A 762 -6.37 -42.68 -42.49
N ASP A 763 -5.95 -41.90 -43.50
CA ASP A 763 -6.22 -42.18 -44.91
C ASP A 763 -4.95 -41.99 -45.77
N PRO A 764 -4.48 -43.03 -46.50
CA PRO A 764 -4.98 -44.40 -46.49
C PRO A 764 -4.32 -45.15 -45.33
N LEU A 765 -5.11 -45.71 -44.40
CA LEU A 765 -4.62 -46.67 -43.41
C LEU A 765 -5.09 -48.10 -43.75
N PRO A 766 -4.58 -48.71 -44.85
CA PRO A 766 -4.72 -50.13 -45.09
C PRO A 766 -3.67 -50.80 -44.20
N TRP A 767 -4.00 -51.10 -42.95
CA TRP A 767 -3.12 -51.98 -42.19
C TRP A 767 -2.98 -53.31 -42.96
N ALA A 768 -1.78 -53.53 -43.51
CA ALA A 768 -1.36 -54.79 -44.10
C ALA A 768 -0.28 -55.36 -43.17
N PRO A 769 -0.47 -56.56 -42.60
CA PRO A 769 0.51 -57.12 -41.68
C PRO A 769 1.88 -57.22 -42.36
N PRO A 770 2.98 -56.79 -41.72
CA PRO A 770 4.31 -56.94 -42.29
C PRO A 770 4.62 -58.40 -42.61
N ARG A 771 5.49 -58.67 -43.60
CA ARG A 771 5.86 -60.05 -44.00
C ARG A 771 6.37 -60.92 -42.84
N VAL A 772 6.96 -60.30 -41.82
CA VAL A 772 7.41 -60.98 -40.58
C VAL A 772 6.23 -61.51 -39.76
N VAL A 773 5.08 -60.83 -39.79
CA VAL A 773 3.83 -61.25 -39.15
C VAL A 773 3.05 -62.23 -40.05
N ALA A 774 3.11 -62.07 -41.37
CA ALA A 774 2.46 -62.99 -42.32
C ALA A 774 3.02 -64.44 -42.28
N GLY A 775 4.28 -64.62 -41.86
CA GLY A 775 4.87 -65.95 -41.63
C GLY A 775 4.36 -66.68 -40.37
N LEU A 776 3.51 -66.04 -39.57
CA LEU A 776 3.02 -66.56 -38.28
C LEU A 776 1.68 -67.33 -38.37
N GLY A 777 1.22 -67.67 -39.59
CA GLY A 777 0.09 -68.60 -39.78
C GLY A 777 -1.30 -67.96 -39.79
N VAL A 778 -1.49 -66.88 -40.53
CA VAL A 778 -2.84 -66.46 -40.96
C VAL A 778 -3.14 -67.15 -42.29
N GLU A 779 -3.64 -68.38 -42.26
CA GLU A 779 -4.26 -68.98 -43.45
C GLU A 779 -5.63 -68.31 -43.66
N GLU A 780 -5.82 -67.69 -44.83
CA GLU A 780 -7.14 -67.36 -45.36
C GLU A 780 -7.99 -68.64 -45.35
N VAL A 781 -9.03 -68.69 -44.51
CA VAL A 781 -10.02 -69.76 -44.58
C VAL A 781 -10.86 -69.54 -45.83
N GLU A 782 -10.40 -70.11 -46.94
CA GLU A 782 -11.18 -70.23 -48.16
C GLU A 782 -12.35 -71.20 -47.90
N LYS A 783 -13.56 -70.71 -48.10
CA LYS A 783 -14.80 -71.38 -47.72
C LYS A 783 -15.20 -72.40 -48.77
N GLU A 784 -14.67 -73.63 -48.70
CA GLU A 784 -15.21 -74.77 -49.45
C GLU A 784 -15.81 -75.85 -48.54
N ARG A 785 -17.13 -76.00 -48.68
CA ARG A 785 -17.99 -77.17 -48.41
C ARG A 785 -17.58 -78.13 -47.27
N GLY A 786 -18.36 -78.04 -46.18
CA GLY A 786 -18.91 -79.20 -45.46
C GLY A 786 -18.02 -79.84 -44.41
N ASP A 787 -18.42 -79.65 -43.14
CA ASP A 787 -18.04 -80.35 -41.91
C ASP A 787 -16.56 -80.39 -41.49
N VAL A 788 -16.27 -79.79 -40.33
CA VAL A 788 -15.02 -80.02 -39.58
C VAL A 788 -15.33 -80.49 -38.17
N VAL A 789 -14.88 -81.72 -37.88
CA VAL A 789 -14.80 -82.35 -36.56
C VAL A 789 -13.54 -81.86 -35.84
N LEU A 790 -13.69 -81.36 -34.61
CA LEU A 790 -12.59 -80.94 -33.74
C LEU A 790 -11.69 -82.13 -33.34
N ARG A 791 -10.38 -82.02 -33.57
CA ARG A 791 -9.36 -82.80 -32.85
C ARG A 791 -8.34 -81.86 -32.22
N VAL A 792 -8.31 -81.89 -30.89
CA VAL A 792 -7.33 -81.21 -30.04
C VAL A 792 -6.02 -82.00 -30.07
N GLY A 793 -4.93 -81.37 -30.48
CA GLY A 793 -3.56 -81.88 -30.40
C GLY A 793 -2.80 -81.21 -29.26
N SER A 794 -2.22 -82.03 -28.41
CA SER A 794 -1.44 -81.72 -27.20
C SER A 794 -0.13 -80.96 -27.46
N LEU A 795 0.16 -80.01 -26.56
CA LEU A 795 1.42 -79.25 -26.41
C LEU A 795 2.64 -80.15 -26.18
N PRO A 796 3.85 -79.77 -26.66
CA PRO A 796 5.10 -80.07 -25.98
C PRO A 796 5.42 -79.08 -24.84
#